data_AF-A0A7I8IL17-F1
#
_entry.id   AF-A0A7I8IL17-F1
#
_cell.length_a   1.000
_cell.length_b   1.000
_cell.length_c   1.000
_cell.angle_alpha   90.00
_cell.angle_beta   90.00
_cell.angle_gamma   90.00
#
_symmetry.space_group_name_H-M   'P 1'
#
loop_
_entity.id
_entity.type
_entity.pdbx_description
1 polymer ?
#
loop_
_entity_poly.entity_id
_entity_poly.type
_entity_poly.pdbx_seq_one_letter_code
_entity_poly.pdbx_strand_id
1 'polypeptide(L)'
;MSGHDSKYFSTTKKGEIPSSRRSSTPNTRRKDAVKKVIAAMTVGKDVSSLFTDVVNCMQTENLELKKLVYLYLINYAKSQPDLAILAVNTFVKDSQDPNPLIRALAVRTMGCIRVDKITEYLCDPFKDDDDPYVRKTAAICVAKLYDINAELVEDRGFLETLKDMISDSNPMVVANAVAALAEIQENSTRLIFEITSSTLSKLLTALNECNEWGQVFILDALSRYRAADAREAENIVERVTPRLQHANCAVVLSAVKMILQQMELITSTDVVRNLCKKMAPPLVTLLSSEPEIQYVALRNINLIVQKRPTILAHEIKVFFCKYNDPIYVKMEKLEIMIKLASDRNIDQVLLEFKEYATEVDVDFVRKAVRAIGRCAIKLERAAERCISVLLELIKLKVNYVVQEAIIVIKDIFRRYPNTYESIIATLCESLDNLDEPEAKASMIWIIGEYAERIDNADELLESFLESFPEEPALVQLQLLTATVKLFLKKPTEGPQQMIQVVLNNATVETDNPDLRDRAYIYWRLLSTDPEAAKDIVLAEKPVISDDSNQLDASLLDELLANIATLSSVFHKPPEAFVTRAKPSAPRPDDDDFPTGSDRASAAPPPSSSGAPQPPAPAAVPDLLGDLIGLDNALVPVDQPAAGLQISAQLTRRDGQVFYSLLFENSSLAALDGFMIQFNKNTFGLAAAGPSRHIPPTSSIYEFSNLCSLRSDREGNSFNVLPGPPSSLLQVAVKNNQQPVWYFNDKIPLQALLMEDGKMERQSFLETWKSLPDANEVAKELPSAVLQSVDGTVERLAAANVFFVAKRKNGNKDVLYLSAKVPPSVIFLVELTAAAGVPGVKCAVKTPNPEMSLLFFEAMEALLK
;
A
#
# COMPACT_ATOMS: atom_id res chain seq x y z
N MET A 1 -2.83 28.92 16.94
CA MET A 1 -3.02 28.86 18.42
C MET A 1 -2.08 29.87 19.05
N SER A 2 -2.50 30.60 20.10
CA SER A 2 -1.55 31.43 20.85
C SER A 2 -0.69 30.51 21.74
N GLY A 3 0.57 30.88 22.01
CA GLY A 3 1.51 30.07 22.79
C GLY A 3 1.08 29.70 24.22
N HIS A 4 -0.08 30.18 24.67
CA HIS A 4 -0.72 29.84 25.95
C HIS A 4 -1.52 28.52 25.93
N ASP A 5 -1.96 28.03 24.76
CA ASP A 5 -2.81 26.84 24.64
C ASP A 5 -2.05 25.51 24.79
N SER A 6 -0.72 25.53 24.72
CA SER A 6 0.16 24.35 24.89
C SER A 6 0.03 23.69 26.27
N LYS A 7 -0.38 24.44 27.29
CA LYS A 7 -0.58 23.91 28.66
C LYS A 7 -1.67 22.84 28.73
N TYR A 8 -2.67 22.87 27.84
CA TYR A 8 -3.79 21.92 27.85
C TYR A 8 -3.40 20.51 27.33
N PHE A 9 -2.28 20.39 26.60
CA PHE A 9 -1.76 19.13 26.07
C PHE A 9 -0.79 18.43 27.04
N SER A 10 -0.45 19.07 28.17
CA SER A 10 0.31 18.42 29.24
C SER A 10 -0.59 17.44 30.00
N THR A 11 -0.10 16.21 30.20
CA THR A 11 -0.83 15.05 30.74
C THR A 11 -1.85 15.41 31.83
N THR A 12 -3.14 15.28 31.51
CA THR A 12 -4.23 15.33 32.48
C THR A 12 -4.04 14.22 33.51
N LYS A 13 -3.72 14.59 34.76
CA LYS A 13 -3.69 13.67 35.91
C LYS A 13 -5.05 12.95 36.01
N LYS A 14 -5.04 11.64 36.34
CA LYS A 14 -6.24 10.84 36.62
C LYS A 14 -7.10 11.56 37.68
N GLY A 15 -8.18 12.22 37.26
CA GLY A 15 -9.10 12.95 38.17
C GLY A 15 -9.75 14.24 37.66
N GLU A 16 -9.36 14.80 36.50
CA GLU A 16 -9.96 16.08 35.99
C GLU A 16 -11.24 15.92 35.14
N ILE A 17 -11.59 14.71 34.70
CA ILE A 17 -12.79 14.47 33.88
C ILE A 17 -14.08 14.73 34.69
N PRO A 18 -14.20 14.33 35.98
CA PRO A 18 -15.36 14.65 36.80
C PRO A 18 -15.46 16.13 37.20
N SER A 19 -14.34 16.88 37.27
CA SER A 19 -14.36 18.30 37.64
C SER A 19 -14.90 19.20 36.54
N SER A 20 -14.99 18.68 35.31
CA SER A 20 -15.54 19.39 34.15
C SER A 20 -17.08 19.33 34.05
N ARG A 21 -17.76 18.52 34.89
CA ARG A 21 -19.23 18.35 34.91
C ARG A 21 -20.02 19.47 35.62
N ARG A 22 -19.37 20.53 36.12
CA ARG A 22 -20.07 21.60 36.86
C ARG A 22 -20.67 22.65 35.91
N SER A 23 -21.92 22.43 35.53
CA SER A 23 -22.74 23.15 34.53
C SER A 23 -23.14 24.61 34.86
N SER A 24 -22.39 25.34 35.70
CA SER A 24 -22.74 26.72 36.10
C SER A 24 -21.52 27.65 36.20
N THR A 25 -20.82 27.90 35.09
CA THR A 25 -19.69 28.87 35.04
C THR A 25 -19.65 29.70 33.76
N PRO A 26 -19.05 30.92 33.80
CA PRO A 26 -19.03 31.90 32.69
C PRO A 26 -18.41 31.37 31.39
N ASN A 27 -18.78 31.96 30.25
CA ASN A 27 -18.41 31.53 28.88
C ASN A 27 -16.90 31.28 28.69
N THR A 28 -16.03 32.01 29.39
CA THR A 28 -14.57 31.80 29.37
C THR A 28 -14.13 30.47 29.97
N ARG A 29 -14.73 30.03 31.08
CA ARG A 29 -14.42 28.73 31.71
C ARG A 29 -14.95 27.55 30.91
N ARG A 30 -16.10 27.70 30.24
CA ARG A 30 -16.65 26.69 29.32
C ARG A 30 -15.71 26.44 28.13
N LYS A 31 -15.16 27.52 27.57
CA LYS A 31 -14.17 27.44 26.49
C LYS A 31 -12.92 26.66 26.90
N ASP A 32 -12.35 26.95 28.07
CA ASP A 32 -11.18 26.23 28.57
C ASP A 32 -11.48 24.75 28.87
N ALA A 33 -12.69 24.44 29.37
CA ALA A 33 -13.14 23.08 29.58
C ALA A 33 -13.27 22.30 28.25
N VAL A 34 -13.91 22.88 27.23
CA VAL A 34 -14.01 22.25 25.91
C VAL A 34 -12.63 22.09 25.26
N LYS A 35 -11.71 23.05 25.41
CA LYS A 35 -10.32 22.89 24.96
C LYS A 35 -9.63 21.68 25.60
N LYS A 36 -9.83 21.44 26.90
CA LYS A 36 -9.34 20.23 27.58
C LYS A 36 -9.98 18.95 27.05
N VAL A 37 -11.28 18.99 26.72
CA VAL A 37 -11.98 17.85 26.10
C VAL A 37 -11.40 17.54 24.73
N ILE A 38 -11.18 18.55 23.88
CA ILE A 38 -10.54 18.38 22.57
C ILE A 38 -9.11 17.87 22.72
N ALA A 39 -8.33 18.38 23.70
CA ALA A 39 -6.99 17.87 23.98
C ALA A 39 -7.01 16.39 24.40
N ALA A 40 -7.98 15.97 25.22
CA ALA A 40 -8.16 14.56 25.56
C ALA A 40 -8.55 13.72 24.34
N MET A 41 -9.41 14.26 23.46
CA MET A 41 -9.79 13.63 22.19
C MET A 41 -8.59 13.44 21.26
N THR A 42 -7.71 14.45 21.12
CA THR A 42 -6.49 14.34 20.28
C THR A 42 -5.48 13.34 20.83
N VAL A 43 -5.49 13.06 22.13
CA VAL A 43 -4.65 12.03 22.77
C VAL A 43 -5.30 10.63 22.68
N GLY A 44 -6.47 10.51 22.04
CA GLY A 44 -7.19 9.25 21.87
C GLY A 44 -7.93 8.77 23.12
N LYS A 45 -8.15 9.65 24.12
CA LYS A 45 -8.99 9.30 25.28
C LYS A 45 -10.46 9.44 24.93
N ASP A 46 -11.26 8.43 25.28
CA ASP A 46 -12.70 8.49 25.11
C ASP A 46 -13.33 9.55 26.04
N VAL A 47 -13.95 10.55 25.43
CA VAL A 47 -14.69 11.63 26.08
C VAL A 47 -16.18 11.64 25.67
N SER A 48 -16.69 10.51 25.15
CA SER A 48 -18.09 10.30 24.80
C SER A 48 -19.06 10.53 25.97
N SER A 49 -18.62 10.27 27.21
CA SER A 49 -19.45 10.52 28.41
C SER A 49 -19.84 11.99 28.64
N LEU A 50 -19.18 12.92 27.94
CA LEU A 50 -19.45 14.36 28.01
C LEU A 50 -20.32 14.85 26.83
N PHE A 51 -20.85 13.95 25.99
CA PHE A 51 -21.54 14.33 24.76
C PHE A 51 -22.70 15.30 25.00
N THR A 52 -23.57 14.99 25.97
CA THR A 52 -24.68 15.88 26.35
C THR A 52 -24.22 17.22 26.88
N ASP A 53 -23.13 17.25 27.65
CA ASP A 53 -22.56 18.47 28.22
C ASP A 53 -21.96 19.38 27.13
N VAL A 54 -21.32 18.78 26.14
CA VAL A 54 -20.72 19.49 24.99
C VAL A 54 -21.81 19.98 24.04
N VAL A 55 -22.85 19.20 23.75
CA VAL A 55 -24.00 19.62 22.92
C VAL A 55 -24.77 20.76 23.59
N ASN A 56 -24.91 20.76 24.91
CA ASN A 56 -25.49 21.91 25.64
C ASN A 56 -24.68 23.19 25.47
N CYS A 57 -23.38 23.11 25.16
CA CYS A 57 -22.54 24.26 24.88
C CYS A 57 -22.64 24.77 23.42
N MET A 58 -23.41 24.09 22.56
CA MET A 58 -23.56 24.41 21.13
C MET A 58 -24.35 25.70 20.89
N GLN A 59 -25.32 26.00 21.78
CA GLN A 59 -26.13 27.22 21.73
C GLN A 59 -25.35 28.44 22.26
N THR A 60 -24.33 28.85 21.51
CA THR A 60 -23.46 29.98 21.84
C THR A 60 -23.22 30.85 20.60
N GLU A 61 -23.08 32.17 20.81
CA GLU A 61 -22.71 33.12 19.76
C GLU A 61 -21.19 33.19 19.54
N ASN A 62 -20.40 32.58 20.46
CA ASN A 62 -18.95 32.57 20.33
C ASN A 62 -18.51 31.54 19.26
N LEU A 63 -18.05 32.06 18.11
CA LEU A 63 -17.59 31.27 16.97
C LEU A 63 -16.48 30.27 17.32
N GLU A 64 -15.56 30.62 18.22
CA GLU A 64 -14.47 29.73 18.61
C GLU A 64 -14.98 28.54 19.43
N LEU A 65 -15.87 28.79 20.39
CA LEU A 65 -16.50 27.71 21.15
C LEU A 65 -17.36 26.82 20.25
N LYS A 66 -18.11 27.42 19.32
CA LYS A 66 -18.92 26.70 18.33
C LYS A 66 -18.06 25.79 17.44
N LYS A 67 -16.91 26.28 16.94
CA LYS A 67 -15.95 25.46 16.18
C LYS A 67 -15.44 24.25 16.96
N LEU A 68 -15.11 24.43 18.24
CA LEU A 68 -14.63 23.32 19.09
C LEU A 68 -15.74 22.29 19.34
N VAL A 69 -16.97 22.73 19.61
CA VAL A 69 -18.13 21.85 19.79
C VAL A 69 -18.43 21.07 18.50
N TYR A 70 -18.38 21.73 17.35
CA TYR A 70 -18.62 21.10 16.05
C TYR A 70 -17.53 20.07 15.71
N LEU A 71 -16.27 20.35 16.02
CA LEU A 71 -15.17 19.39 15.85
C LEU A 71 -15.39 18.14 16.71
N TYR A 72 -15.80 18.31 17.97
CA TYR A 72 -16.15 17.20 18.86
C TYR A 72 -17.30 16.35 18.29
N LEU A 73 -18.37 17.02 17.82
CA LEU A 73 -19.54 16.38 17.23
C LEU A 73 -19.18 15.53 16.01
N ILE A 74 -18.35 16.03 15.08
CA ILE A 74 -17.94 15.28 13.89
C ILE A 74 -17.28 13.94 14.26
N ASN A 75 -16.44 13.93 15.30
CA ASN A 75 -15.72 12.73 15.70
C ASN A 75 -16.61 11.72 16.44
N TYR A 76 -17.46 12.19 17.37
CA TYR A 76 -18.27 11.31 18.23
C TYR A 76 -19.67 11.00 17.68
N ALA A 77 -20.17 11.72 16.67
CA ALA A 77 -21.49 11.47 16.10
C ALA A 77 -21.62 10.07 15.47
N LYS A 78 -20.52 9.51 14.93
CA LYS A 78 -20.51 8.13 14.42
C LYS A 78 -20.73 7.09 15.53
N SER A 79 -20.13 7.32 16.71
CA SER A 79 -20.23 6.42 17.86
C SER A 79 -21.54 6.58 18.62
N GLN A 80 -22.19 7.75 18.54
CA GLN A 80 -23.44 8.08 19.24
C GLN A 80 -24.44 8.81 18.31
N PRO A 81 -25.03 8.10 17.31
CA PRO A 81 -25.91 8.71 16.32
C PRO A 81 -27.22 9.25 16.93
N ASP A 82 -27.78 8.58 17.94
CA ASP A 82 -29.04 8.99 18.56
C ASP A 82 -28.93 10.34 19.29
N LEU A 83 -27.80 10.59 19.96
CA LEU A 83 -27.54 11.87 20.62
C LEU A 83 -27.18 12.97 19.62
N ALA A 84 -26.61 12.63 18.47
CA ALA A 84 -26.31 13.60 17.40
C ALA A 84 -27.59 14.25 16.84
N ILE A 85 -28.74 13.59 16.93
CA ILE A 85 -30.04 14.15 16.52
C ILE A 85 -30.35 15.44 17.31
N LEU A 86 -29.92 15.55 18.57
CA LEU A 86 -30.12 16.75 19.39
C LEU A 86 -29.43 17.99 18.82
N ALA A 87 -28.37 17.80 18.04
CA ALA A 87 -27.62 18.88 17.39
C ALA A 87 -28.29 19.40 16.12
N VAL A 88 -29.16 18.61 15.46
CA VAL A 88 -29.78 18.94 14.16
C VAL A 88 -30.55 20.26 14.22
N ASN A 89 -31.40 20.45 15.22
CA ASN A 89 -32.17 21.69 15.38
C ASN A 89 -31.26 22.93 15.51
N THR A 90 -30.10 22.75 16.13
CA THR A 90 -29.12 23.85 16.27
C THR A 90 -28.39 24.09 14.96
N PHE A 91 -28.06 23.05 14.18
CA PHE A 91 -27.49 23.21 12.85
C PHE A 91 -28.45 23.90 11.87
N VAL A 92 -29.74 23.54 11.87
CA VAL A 92 -30.76 24.20 11.05
C VAL A 92 -30.87 25.67 11.42
N LYS A 93 -30.89 25.99 12.72
CA LYS A 93 -30.89 27.38 13.19
C LYS A 93 -29.62 28.14 12.75
N ASP A 94 -28.45 27.52 12.89
CA ASP A 94 -27.17 28.11 12.52
C ASP A 94 -27.02 28.27 11.00
N SER A 95 -27.68 27.42 10.20
CA SER A 95 -27.72 27.53 8.74
C SER A 95 -28.49 28.75 8.23
N GLN A 96 -29.32 29.35 9.08
CA GLN A 96 -30.09 30.56 8.79
C GLN A 96 -29.57 31.78 9.57
N ASP A 97 -28.39 31.67 10.19
CA ASP A 97 -27.78 32.76 10.96
C ASP A 97 -27.40 33.94 10.05
N PRO A 98 -27.54 35.20 10.48
CA PRO A 98 -27.11 36.36 9.69
C PRO A 98 -25.63 36.32 9.30
N ASN A 99 -24.79 35.68 10.10
CA ASN A 99 -23.36 35.58 9.85
C ASN A 99 -23.04 34.44 8.85
N PRO A 100 -22.51 34.76 7.65
CA PRO A 100 -22.18 33.75 6.63
C PRO A 100 -21.14 32.73 7.10
N LEU A 101 -20.25 33.10 8.02
CA LEU A 101 -19.26 32.17 8.57
C LEU A 101 -19.89 31.11 9.47
N ILE A 102 -20.98 31.45 10.18
CA ILE A 102 -21.73 30.50 11.01
C ILE A 102 -22.55 29.59 10.10
N ARG A 103 -23.23 30.14 9.09
CA ARG A 103 -23.98 29.36 8.08
C ARG A 103 -23.09 28.33 7.39
N ALA A 104 -21.97 28.77 6.80
CA ALA A 104 -21.04 27.88 6.11
C ALA A 104 -20.42 26.83 7.06
N LEU A 105 -20.12 27.21 8.31
CA LEU A 105 -19.61 26.27 9.30
C LEU A 105 -20.65 25.19 9.63
N ALA A 106 -21.93 25.55 9.79
CA ALA A 106 -23.02 24.61 10.03
C ALA A 106 -23.22 23.66 8.85
N VAL A 107 -23.30 24.18 7.62
CA VAL A 107 -23.45 23.39 6.39
C VAL A 107 -22.29 22.40 6.24
N ARG A 108 -21.06 22.87 6.41
CA ARG A 108 -19.85 22.01 6.34
C ARG A 108 -19.85 20.92 7.40
N THR A 109 -20.23 21.24 8.63
CA THR A 109 -20.26 20.28 9.73
C THR A 109 -21.35 19.24 9.54
N MET A 110 -22.55 19.65 9.12
CA MET A 110 -23.62 18.70 8.79
C MET A 110 -23.21 17.75 7.67
N GLY A 111 -22.59 18.26 6.58
CA GLY A 111 -22.09 17.42 5.48
C GLY A 111 -20.95 16.46 5.86
N CYS A 112 -20.31 16.63 7.02
CA CYS A 112 -19.32 15.68 7.55
C CYS A 112 -19.94 14.60 8.46
N ILE A 113 -21.17 14.78 8.93
CA ILE A 113 -21.84 13.82 9.81
C ILE A 113 -22.63 12.83 8.96
N ARG A 114 -22.15 11.59 8.89
CA ARG A 114 -22.78 10.49 8.12
C ARG A 114 -23.86 9.80 8.95
N VAL A 115 -24.97 10.49 9.22
CA VAL A 115 -26.14 9.94 9.91
C VAL A 115 -27.38 10.22 9.05
N ASP A 116 -28.06 9.16 8.59
CA ASP A 116 -29.13 9.26 7.57
C ASP A 116 -30.24 10.26 7.93
N LYS A 117 -30.62 10.31 9.22
CA LYS A 117 -31.63 11.27 9.71
C LYS A 117 -31.21 12.73 9.57
N ILE A 118 -29.90 13.03 9.56
CA ILE A 118 -29.36 14.40 9.40
C ILE A 118 -29.32 14.79 7.91
N THR A 119 -29.11 13.81 7.04
CA THR A 119 -29.01 13.96 5.59
C THR A 119 -30.24 14.63 4.96
N GLU A 120 -31.45 14.33 5.46
CA GLU A 120 -32.67 14.99 4.99
C GLU A 120 -32.70 16.49 5.31
N TYR A 121 -32.24 16.89 6.50
CA TYR A 121 -32.19 18.30 6.93
C TYR A 121 -31.07 19.09 6.25
N LEU A 122 -30.07 18.40 5.70
CA LEU A 122 -28.99 19.02 4.93
C LEU A 122 -29.51 19.59 3.60
N CYS A 123 -30.70 19.19 3.13
CA CYS A 123 -31.27 19.67 1.87
C CYS A 123 -31.77 21.12 1.92
N ASP A 124 -32.22 21.60 3.09
CA ASP A 124 -32.85 22.92 3.22
C ASP A 124 -31.87 24.11 3.06
N PRO A 125 -30.63 24.05 3.60
CA PRO A 125 -29.64 25.13 3.49
C PRO A 125 -29.02 25.34 2.10
N PHE A 126 -29.25 24.47 1.12
CA PHE A 126 -28.59 24.54 -0.19
C PHE A 126 -29.27 25.49 -1.20
N LYS A 127 -30.35 26.15 -0.81
CA LYS A 127 -31.07 27.10 -1.67
C LYS A 127 -30.49 28.51 -1.50
N ASP A 128 -30.18 29.15 -2.64
CA ASP A 128 -29.79 30.56 -2.86
C ASP A 128 -29.26 31.33 -1.64
N ASP A 129 -27.94 31.38 -1.47
CA ASP A 129 -27.25 32.28 -0.53
C ASP A 129 -26.51 33.40 -1.29
N ASP A 130 -26.59 34.61 -0.77
CA ASP A 130 -25.93 35.79 -1.36
C ASP A 130 -24.39 35.72 -1.21
N ASP A 131 -23.90 35.06 -0.15
CA ASP A 131 -22.49 35.07 0.20
C ASP A 131 -21.69 33.97 -0.54
N PRO A 132 -20.61 34.33 -1.28
CA PRO A 132 -19.80 33.37 -2.03
C PRO A 132 -19.13 32.29 -1.16
N TYR A 133 -18.83 32.59 0.11
CA TYR A 133 -18.23 31.63 1.03
C TYR A 133 -19.22 30.52 1.42
N VAL A 134 -20.50 30.86 1.54
CA VAL A 134 -21.56 29.86 1.78
C VAL A 134 -21.79 29.04 0.52
N ARG A 135 -21.96 29.68 -0.66
CA ARG A 135 -22.16 28.98 -1.94
C ARG A 135 -21.04 27.99 -2.27
N LYS A 136 -19.78 28.39 -2.12
CA LYS A 136 -18.64 27.49 -2.38
C LYS A 136 -18.56 26.32 -1.38
N THR A 137 -19.07 26.52 -0.16
CA THR A 137 -19.12 25.47 0.87
C THR A 137 -20.27 24.51 0.60
N ALA A 138 -21.42 25.05 0.18
CA ALA A 138 -22.57 24.29 -0.28
C ALA A 138 -22.18 23.34 -1.42
N ALA A 139 -21.47 23.84 -2.44
CA ALA A 139 -21.03 23.02 -3.57
C ALA A 139 -20.26 21.75 -3.15
N ILE A 140 -19.28 21.88 -2.25
CA ILE A 140 -18.51 20.74 -1.71
C ILE A 140 -19.41 19.81 -0.87
N CYS A 141 -20.37 20.37 -0.13
CA CYS A 141 -21.28 19.54 0.67
C CYS A 141 -22.26 18.76 -0.20
N VAL A 142 -22.62 19.23 -1.39
CA VAL A 142 -23.41 18.45 -2.36
C VAL A 142 -22.62 17.23 -2.85
N ALA A 143 -21.31 17.36 -3.12
CA ALA A 143 -20.47 16.21 -3.46
C ALA A 143 -20.44 15.17 -2.31
N LYS A 144 -20.24 15.62 -1.07
CA LYS A 144 -20.30 14.74 0.12
C LYS A 144 -21.66 14.10 0.32
N LEU A 145 -22.74 14.81 0.00
CA LEU A 145 -24.10 14.29 0.07
C LEU A 145 -24.32 13.21 -0.98
N TYR A 146 -23.79 13.38 -2.19
CA TYR A 146 -23.86 12.38 -3.26
C TYR A 146 -23.19 11.05 -2.84
N ASP A 147 -22.06 11.12 -2.13
CA ASP A 147 -21.39 9.94 -1.58
C ASP A 147 -22.21 9.19 -0.52
N ILE A 148 -23.09 9.89 0.20
CA ILE A 148 -23.95 9.31 1.24
C ILE A 148 -25.24 8.77 0.62
N ASN A 149 -25.93 9.60 -0.17
CA ASN A 149 -27.19 9.26 -0.82
C ASN A 149 -27.32 10.01 -2.16
N ALA A 150 -26.92 9.33 -3.24
CA ALA A 150 -26.98 9.87 -4.60
C ALA A 150 -28.42 10.14 -5.08
N GLU A 151 -29.38 9.27 -4.74
CA GLU A 151 -30.78 9.39 -5.17
C GLU A 151 -31.41 10.69 -4.65
N LEU A 152 -31.15 11.03 -3.39
CA LEU A 152 -31.66 12.27 -2.79
C LEU A 152 -31.13 13.53 -3.50
N VAL A 153 -29.88 13.51 -3.97
CA VAL A 153 -29.27 14.63 -4.71
C VAL A 153 -29.91 14.80 -6.08
N GLU A 154 -30.20 13.68 -6.75
CA GLU A 154 -30.89 13.66 -8.05
C GLU A 154 -32.34 14.15 -7.92
N ASP A 155 -33.10 13.62 -6.96
CA ASP A 155 -34.51 13.96 -6.73
C ASP A 155 -34.74 15.42 -6.35
N ARG A 156 -33.79 16.01 -5.60
CA ARG A 156 -33.84 17.42 -5.20
C ARG A 156 -33.35 18.38 -6.27
N GLY A 157 -32.77 17.88 -7.37
CA GLY A 157 -32.26 18.70 -8.46
C GLY A 157 -30.96 19.45 -8.15
N PHE A 158 -30.21 19.05 -7.12
CA PHE A 158 -28.96 19.74 -6.73
C PHE A 158 -27.86 19.62 -7.79
N LEU A 159 -27.91 18.61 -8.65
CA LEU A 159 -26.99 18.50 -9.79
C LEU A 159 -27.15 19.65 -10.78
N GLU A 160 -28.39 20.08 -11.06
CA GLU A 160 -28.64 21.22 -11.95
C GLU A 160 -28.20 22.53 -11.28
N THR A 161 -28.44 22.67 -9.97
CA THR A 161 -27.93 23.82 -9.20
C THR A 161 -26.40 23.92 -9.25
N LEU A 162 -25.68 22.79 -9.14
CA LEU A 162 -24.22 22.77 -9.28
C LEU A 162 -23.76 23.17 -10.69
N LYS A 163 -24.48 22.74 -11.74
CA LYS A 163 -24.18 23.14 -13.12
C LYS A 163 -24.40 24.64 -13.33
N ASP A 164 -25.45 25.21 -12.74
CA ASP A 164 -25.72 26.65 -12.78
C ASP A 164 -24.62 27.45 -12.06
N MET A 165 -24.09 26.93 -10.95
CA MET A 165 -22.95 27.53 -10.21
C MET A 165 -21.65 27.64 -11.02
N ILE A 166 -21.50 26.92 -12.15
CA ILE A 166 -20.36 27.12 -13.06
C ILE A 166 -20.40 28.52 -13.71
N SER A 167 -21.58 29.14 -13.76
CA SER A 167 -21.78 30.50 -14.29
C SER A 167 -21.82 31.57 -13.21
N ASP A 168 -21.37 31.25 -11.98
CA ASP A 168 -21.34 32.20 -10.86
C ASP A 168 -20.39 33.38 -11.15
N SER A 169 -20.70 34.54 -10.56
CA SER A 169 -19.86 35.73 -10.67
C SER A 169 -18.56 35.62 -9.88
N ASN A 170 -18.51 34.74 -8.87
CA ASN A 170 -17.33 34.52 -8.05
C ASN A 170 -16.53 33.29 -8.54
N PRO A 171 -15.27 33.47 -8.98
CA PRO A 171 -14.43 32.38 -9.47
C PRO A 171 -14.19 31.24 -8.46
N MET A 172 -14.22 31.53 -7.16
CA MET A 172 -14.05 30.49 -6.13
C MET A 172 -15.25 29.55 -6.01
N VAL A 173 -16.46 30.06 -6.29
CA VAL A 173 -17.67 29.23 -6.34
C VAL A 173 -17.60 28.34 -7.58
N VAL A 174 -17.21 28.89 -8.72
CA VAL A 174 -16.99 28.14 -9.98
C VAL A 174 -15.98 27.02 -9.77
N ALA A 175 -14.82 27.31 -9.20
CA ALA A 175 -13.78 26.31 -8.93
C ALA A 175 -14.26 25.16 -8.04
N ASN A 176 -14.98 25.45 -6.96
CA ASN A 176 -15.52 24.43 -6.06
C ASN A 176 -16.69 23.65 -6.69
N ALA A 177 -17.51 24.30 -7.51
CA ALA A 177 -18.56 23.62 -8.27
C ALA A 177 -17.97 22.64 -9.29
N VAL A 178 -16.90 23.03 -9.99
CA VAL A 178 -16.16 22.15 -10.90
C VAL A 178 -15.52 20.98 -10.15
N ALA A 179 -14.89 21.23 -9.01
CA ALA A 179 -14.32 20.16 -8.18
C ALA A 179 -15.39 19.17 -7.73
N ALA A 180 -16.53 19.66 -7.22
CA ALA A 180 -17.65 18.84 -6.80
C ALA A 180 -18.23 18.01 -7.97
N LEU A 181 -18.42 18.62 -9.14
CA LEU A 181 -18.93 17.92 -10.33
C LEU A 181 -17.95 16.88 -10.86
N ALA A 182 -16.64 17.15 -10.82
CA ALA A 182 -15.61 16.22 -11.21
C ALA A 182 -15.58 14.98 -10.30
N GLU A 183 -15.71 15.17 -8.99
CA GLU A 183 -15.79 14.10 -7.99
C GLU A 183 -17.07 13.27 -8.13
N ILE A 184 -18.23 13.92 -8.29
CA ILE A 184 -19.51 13.25 -8.56
C ILE A 184 -19.44 12.42 -9.86
N GLN A 185 -18.80 12.93 -10.91
CA GLN A 185 -18.63 12.22 -12.17
C GLN A 185 -17.77 10.96 -12.03
N GLU A 186 -16.82 10.93 -11.09
CA GLU A 186 -16.00 9.73 -10.82
C GLU A 186 -16.76 8.64 -10.07
N ASN A 187 -17.71 9.04 -9.23
CA ASN A 187 -18.56 8.13 -8.45
C ASN A 187 -19.81 7.68 -9.22
N SER A 188 -20.25 8.45 -10.22
CA SER A 188 -21.40 8.11 -11.06
C SER A 188 -21.02 7.26 -12.27
N THR A 189 -21.92 6.36 -12.66
CA THR A 189 -21.84 5.64 -13.94
C THR A 189 -22.46 6.43 -15.09
N ARG A 190 -23.24 7.48 -14.80
CA ARG A 190 -23.87 8.36 -15.78
C ARG A 190 -22.95 9.54 -16.07
N LEU A 191 -23.05 10.07 -17.28
CA LEU A 191 -22.40 11.33 -17.65
C LEU A 191 -23.23 12.49 -17.07
N ILE A 192 -22.76 13.05 -15.95
CA ILE A 192 -23.38 14.17 -15.24
C ILE A 192 -22.70 15.48 -15.64
N PHE A 193 -21.38 15.45 -15.82
CA PHE A 193 -20.57 16.63 -16.10
C PHE A 193 -19.95 16.56 -17.49
N GLU A 194 -20.58 17.26 -18.45
CA GLU A 194 -20.07 17.43 -19.80
C GLU A 194 -19.63 18.88 -20.03
N ILE A 195 -18.40 19.06 -20.48
CA ILE A 195 -17.83 20.38 -20.77
C ILE A 195 -18.22 20.75 -22.21
N THR A 196 -19.19 21.65 -22.35
CA THR A 196 -19.55 22.25 -23.64
C THR A 196 -18.61 23.41 -23.98
N SER A 197 -18.59 23.85 -25.24
CA SER A 197 -17.79 25.03 -25.66
C SER A 197 -18.14 26.31 -24.87
N SER A 198 -19.42 26.47 -24.48
CA SER A 198 -19.82 27.58 -23.60
C SER A 198 -19.25 27.46 -22.19
N THR A 199 -19.20 26.25 -21.63
CA THR A 199 -18.62 25.97 -20.32
C THR A 199 -17.11 26.17 -20.36
N LEU A 200 -16.44 25.69 -21.41
CA LEU A 200 -15.01 25.89 -21.67
C LEU A 200 -14.63 27.38 -21.61
N SER A 201 -15.35 28.25 -22.34
CA SER A 201 -15.06 29.68 -22.36
C SER A 201 -15.22 30.33 -20.96
N LYS A 202 -16.21 29.89 -20.18
CA LYS A 202 -16.42 30.37 -18.80
C LYS A 202 -15.28 29.93 -17.88
N LEU A 203 -14.91 28.65 -17.94
CA LEU A 203 -13.83 28.08 -17.14
C LEU A 203 -12.46 28.71 -17.46
N LEU A 204 -12.15 28.93 -18.75
CA LEU A 204 -10.92 29.62 -19.17
C LEU A 204 -10.89 31.09 -18.72
N THR A 205 -12.06 31.73 -18.55
CA THR A 205 -12.13 33.09 -18.02
C THR A 205 -11.92 33.08 -16.50
N ALA A 206 -12.60 32.17 -15.79
CA ALA A 206 -12.44 31.99 -14.35
C ALA A 206 -11.00 31.59 -13.95
N LEU A 207 -10.30 30.85 -14.81
CA LEU A 207 -8.91 30.44 -14.61
C LEU A 207 -7.96 31.63 -14.35
N ASN A 208 -8.25 32.81 -14.89
CA ASN A 208 -7.41 34.00 -14.70
C ASN A 208 -7.54 34.62 -13.30
N GLU A 209 -8.69 34.43 -12.66
CA GLU A 209 -9.06 35.09 -11.40
C GLU A 209 -9.11 34.11 -10.21
N CYS A 210 -9.00 32.81 -10.46
CA CYS A 210 -8.95 31.78 -9.43
C CYS A 210 -7.61 31.79 -8.67
N ASN A 211 -7.67 31.37 -7.41
CA ASN A 211 -6.46 31.00 -6.66
C ASN A 211 -5.85 29.70 -7.20
N GLU A 212 -4.70 29.31 -6.66
CA GLU A 212 -3.90 28.17 -7.13
C GLU A 212 -4.70 26.86 -7.12
N TRP A 213 -5.45 26.60 -6.04
CA TRP A 213 -6.33 25.44 -5.91
C TRP A 213 -7.42 25.39 -6.99
N GLY A 214 -8.11 26.52 -7.19
CA GLY A 214 -9.15 26.60 -8.21
C GLY A 214 -8.60 26.48 -9.63
N GLN A 215 -7.39 26.99 -9.89
CA GLN A 215 -6.73 26.81 -11.17
C GLN A 215 -6.42 25.34 -11.45
N VAL A 216 -5.95 24.58 -10.44
CA VAL A 216 -5.71 23.13 -10.59
C VAL A 216 -7.01 22.39 -10.89
N PHE A 217 -8.08 22.62 -10.10
CA PHE A 217 -9.38 21.97 -10.34
C PHE A 217 -9.95 22.25 -11.74
N ILE A 218 -9.84 23.50 -12.19
CA ILE A 218 -10.28 23.88 -13.54
C ILE A 218 -9.40 23.21 -14.59
N LEU A 219 -8.07 23.24 -14.47
CA LEU A 219 -7.16 22.61 -15.44
C LEU A 219 -7.37 21.09 -15.52
N ASP A 220 -7.56 20.42 -14.38
CA ASP A 220 -7.83 18.98 -14.34
C ASP A 220 -9.19 18.64 -14.96
N ALA A 221 -10.23 19.44 -14.70
CA ALA A 221 -11.51 19.25 -15.38
C ALA A 221 -11.37 19.47 -16.90
N LEU A 222 -10.68 20.54 -17.31
CA LEU A 222 -10.45 20.86 -18.72
C LEU A 222 -9.59 19.80 -19.43
N SER A 223 -8.72 19.08 -18.72
CA SER A 223 -7.92 17.98 -19.28
C SER A 223 -8.77 16.82 -19.81
N ARG A 224 -10.04 16.72 -19.41
CA ARG A 224 -11.00 15.74 -19.95
C ARG A 224 -11.68 16.23 -21.24
N TYR A 225 -11.59 17.52 -21.55
CA TYR A 225 -12.19 18.10 -22.76
C TYR A 225 -11.31 17.84 -23.98
N ARG A 226 -11.92 17.24 -25.02
CA ARG A 226 -11.28 17.05 -26.32
C ARG A 226 -11.75 18.15 -27.27
N ALA A 227 -10.82 18.97 -27.75
CA ALA A 227 -11.13 20.01 -28.72
C ALA A 227 -11.72 19.41 -30.02
N ALA A 228 -12.66 20.15 -30.63
CA ALA A 228 -13.33 19.73 -31.85
C ALA A 228 -12.42 19.85 -33.07
N ASP A 229 -11.55 20.86 -33.11
CA ASP A 229 -10.61 21.10 -34.20
C ASP A 229 -9.24 21.58 -33.68
N ALA A 230 -8.24 21.54 -34.58
CA ALA A 230 -6.88 21.98 -34.27
C ALA A 230 -6.81 23.47 -33.87
N ARG A 231 -7.73 24.31 -34.38
CA ARG A 231 -7.75 25.75 -34.07
C ARG A 231 -8.27 26.01 -32.66
N GLU A 232 -9.31 25.31 -32.23
CA GLU A 232 -9.79 25.37 -30.84
C GLU A 232 -8.71 24.86 -29.89
N ALA A 233 -8.01 23.77 -30.22
CA ALA A 233 -6.88 23.27 -29.43
C ALA A 233 -5.77 24.32 -29.29
N GLU A 234 -5.39 25.00 -30.38
CA GLU A 234 -4.42 26.11 -30.35
C GLU A 234 -4.89 27.26 -29.46
N ASN A 235 -6.16 27.68 -29.59
CA ASN A 235 -6.74 28.74 -28.75
C ASN A 235 -6.73 28.38 -27.26
N ILE A 236 -7.07 27.13 -26.91
CA ILE A 236 -7.04 26.66 -25.52
C ILE A 236 -5.61 26.72 -24.98
N VAL A 237 -4.64 26.22 -25.75
CA VAL A 237 -3.22 26.22 -25.37
C VAL A 237 -2.69 27.63 -25.17
N GLU A 238 -3.05 28.60 -26.03
CA GLU A 238 -2.67 30.00 -25.86
C GLU A 238 -3.20 30.60 -24.55
N ARG A 239 -4.42 30.24 -24.14
CA ARG A 239 -5.04 30.71 -22.89
C ARG A 239 -4.43 30.06 -21.66
N VAL A 240 -3.96 28.81 -21.76
CA VAL A 240 -3.31 28.07 -20.66
C VAL A 240 -1.83 28.43 -20.53
N THR A 241 -1.15 28.82 -21.61
CA THR A 241 0.29 29.11 -21.65
C THR A 241 0.79 30.02 -20.50
N PRO A 242 0.10 31.11 -20.09
CA PRO A 242 0.53 31.95 -18.97
C PRO A 242 0.64 31.20 -17.63
N ARG A 243 -0.08 30.09 -17.45
CA ARG A 243 -0.03 29.27 -16.23
C ARG A 243 1.29 28.50 -16.06
N LEU A 244 2.09 28.38 -17.12
CA LEU A 244 3.42 27.77 -17.06
C LEU A 244 4.41 28.59 -16.21
N GLN A 245 4.16 29.88 -16.00
CA GLN A 245 5.03 30.77 -15.21
C GLN A 245 4.55 30.91 -13.74
N HIS A 246 3.60 30.08 -13.32
CA HIS A 246 3.06 30.13 -11.97
C HIS A 246 4.07 29.62 -10.92
N ALA A 247 4.05 30.17 -9.72
CA ALA A 247 4.97 29.77 -8.64
C ALA A 247 4.67 28.36 -8.10
N ASN A 248 3.39 28.01 -8.00
CA ASN A 248 2.96 26.68 -7.57
C ASN A 248 3.19 25.60 -8.63
N CYS A 249 3.91 24.55 -8.24
CA CYS A 249 4.30 23.43 -9.10
C CYS A 249 3.10 22.60 -9.60
N ALA A 250 2.04 22.48 -8.82
CA ALA A 250 0.83 21.75 -9.21
C ALA A 250 0.12 22.43 -10.39
N VAL A 251 0.05 23.77 -10.38
CA VAL A 251 -0.51 24.55 -11.49
C VAL A 251 0.32 24.37 -12.76
N VAL A 252 1.65 24.40 -12.64
CA VAL A 252 2.57 24.20 -13.77
C VAL A 252 2.41 22.81 -14.38
N LEU A 253 2.40 21.75 -13.56
CA LEU A 253 2.24 20.37 -14.03
C LEU A 253 0.86 20.13 -14.66
N SER A 254 -0.20 20.69 -14.07
CA SER A 254 -1.57 20.60 -14.63
C SER A 254 -1.69 21.36 -15.96
N ALA A 255 -1.01 22.51 -16.09
CA ALA A 255 -0.93 23.25 -17.34
C ALA A 255 -0.14 22.46 -18.41
N VAL A 256 0.98 21.83 -18.04
CA VAL A 256 1.75 20.96 -18.94
C VAL A 256 0.92 19.76 -19.39
N LYS A 257 0.20 19.10 -18.48
CA LYS A 257 -0.75 18.02 -18.80
C LYS A 257 -1.76 18.45 -19.86
N MET A 258 -2.44 19.57 -19.61
CA MET A 258 -3.44 20.12 -20.53
C MET A 258 -2.83 20.43 -21.90
N ILE A 259 -1.66 21.06 -21.93
CA ILE A 259 -0.97 21.40 -23.18
C ILE A 259 -0.57 20.13 -23.94
N LEU A 260 -0.01 19.12 -23.27
CA LEU A 260 0.40 17.87 -23.91
C LEU A 260 -0.76 17.11 -24.56
N GLN A 261 -1.93 17.07 -23.91
CA GLN A 261 -3.13 16.44 -24.46
C GLN A 261 -3.65 17.19 -25.68
N GLN A 262 -3.77 18.52 -25.62
CA GLN A 262 -4.25 19.30 -26.76
C GLN A 262 -3.24 19.30 -27.93
N MET A 263 -1.94 19.19 -27.64
CA MET A 263 -0.88 19.09 -28.65
C MET A 263 -1.01 17.85 -29.56
N GLU A 264 -1.71 16.79 -29.15
CA GLU A 264 -1.95 15.63 -30.02
C GLU A 264 -2.91 15.93 -31.18
N LEU A 265 -3.74 16.98 -31.04
CA LEU A 265 -4.71 17.41 -32.05
C LEU A 265 -4.16 18.51 -32.98
N ILE A 266 -3.02 19.13 -32.64
CA ILE A 266 -2.42 20.22 -33.41
C ILE A 266 -1.63 19.64 -34.59
N THR A 267 -2.03 20.00 -35.81
CA THR A 267 -1.40 19.51 -37.05
C THR A 267 -0.10 20.26 -37.40
N SER A 268 0.07 21.51 -36.92
CA SER A 268 1.22 22.35 -37.26
C SER A 268 2.46 21.97 -36.45
N THR A 269 3.48 21.43 -37.13
CA THR A 269 4.75 21.04 -36.49
C THR A 269 5.53 22.22 -35.92
N ASP A 270 5.38 23.41 -36.49
CA ASP A 270 6.07 24.62 -36.01
C ASP A 270 5.47 25.13 -34.69
N VAL A 271 4.14 25.05 -34.56
CA VAL A 271 3.44 25.37 -33.31
C VAL A 271 3.86 24.39 -32.22
N VAL A 272 3.83 23.09 -32.49
CA VAL A 272 4.30 22.05 -31.56
C VAL A 272 5.74 22.29 -31.11
N ARG A 273 6.65 22.61 -32.03
CA ARG A 273 8.05 22.92 -31.70
C ARG A 273 8.16 24.16 -30.80
N ASN A 274 7.39 25.21 -31.07
CA ASN A 274 7.37 26.42 -30.26
C ASN A 274 6.79 26.17 -28.86
N LEU A 275 5.78 25.30 -28.72
CA LEU A 275 5.24 24.89 -27.44
C LEU A 275 6.26 24.11 -26.61
N CYS A 276 6.98 23.15 -27.21
CA CYS A 276 8.07 22.46 -26.53
C CYS A 276 9.13 23.44 -25.98
N LYS A 277 9.51 24.45 -26.77
CA LYS A 277 10.45 25.50 -26.32
C LYS A 277 9.90 26.33 -25.15
N LYS A 278 8.59 26.61 -25.12
CA LYS A 278 7.94 27.34 -24.03
C LYS A 278 7.80 26.52 -22.75
N MET A 279 7.66 25.20 -22.86
CA MET A 279 7.53 24.29 -21.70
C MET A 279 8.86 23.94 -21.04
N ALA A 280 9.98 23.99 -21.77
CA ALA A 280 11.28 23.62 -21.22
C ALA A 280 11.72 24.49 -20.02
N PRO A 281 11.66 25.84 -20.04
CA PRO A 281 12.07 26.65 -18.89
C PRO A 281 11.24 26.38 -17.62
N PRO A 282 9.90 26.32 -17.67
CA PRO A 282 9.08 25.91 -16.52
C PRO A 282 9.52 24.57 -15.91
N LEU A 283 9.72 23.53 -16.74
CA LEU A 283 10.16 22.22 -16.27
C LEU A 283 11.53 22.29 -15.59
N VAL A 284 12.45 23.11 -16.11
CA VAL A 284 13.75 23.37 -15.50
C VAL A 284 13.62 24.12 -14.16
N THR A 285 12.72 25.10 -14.06
CA THR A 285 12.52 25.83 -12.81
C THR A 285 12.01 24.93 -11.67
N LEU A 286 11.18 23.92 -11.99
CA LEU A 286 10.70 22.93 -11.00
C LEU A 286 11.85 22.13 -10.37
N LEU A 287 12.96 21.95 -11.09
CA LEU A 287 14.15 21.25 -10.61
C LEU A 287 15.00 22.09 -9.64
N SER A 288 14.63 23.37 -9.43
CA SER A 288 15.30 24.26 -8.48
C SER A 288 14.55 24.39 -7.15
N SER A 289 13.40 23.72 -7.00
CA SER A 289 12.55 23.72 -5.80
C SER A 289 13.09 22.79 -4.70
N GLU A 290 12.32 22.55 -3.63
CA GLU A 290 12.68 21.60 -2.57
C GLU A 290 12.77 20.15 -3.09
N PRO A 291 13.58 19.27 -2.46
CA PRO A 291 13.89 17.94 -3.01
C PRO A 291 12.68 17.05 -3.33
N GLU A 292 11.63 17.12 -2.52
CA GLU A 292 10.36 16.41 -2.71
C GLU A 292 9.62 16.89 -3.96
N ILE A 293 9.63 18.20 -4.22
CA ILE A 293 9.06 18.81 -5.43
C ILE A 293 9.92 18.44 -6.65
N GLN A 294 11.24 18.48 -6.51
CA GLN A 294 12.15 18.06 -7.57
C GLN A 294 11.91 16.60 -7.96
N TYR A 295 11.72 15.72 -6.98
CA TYR A 295 11.42 14.30 -7.24
C TYR A 295 10.13 14.14 -8.03
N VAL A 296 9.04 14.77 -7.60
CA VAL A 296 7.76 14.75 -8.34
C VAL A 296 7.94 15.31 -9.76
N ALA A 297 8.69 16.40 -9.92
CA ALA A 297 8.98 16.98 -11.22
C ALA A 297 9.80 16.03 -12.11
N LEU A 298 10.85 15.40 -11.59
CA LEU A 298 11.70 14.44 -12.31
C LEU A 298 10.88 13.22 -12.76
N ARG A 299 10.03 12.66 -11.90
CA ARG A 299 9.16 11.52 -12.24
C ARG A 299 8.21 11.86 -13.38
N ASN A 300 7.63 13.06 -13.39
CA ASN A 300 6.79 13.54 -14.50
C ASN A 300 7.61 13.87 -15.76
N ILE A 301 8.77 14.51 -15.63
CA ILE A 301 9.69 14.80 -16.75
C ILE A 301 10.11 13.50 -17.44
N ASN A 302 10.36 12.43 -16.68
CA ASN A 302 10.70 11.11 -17.21
C ASN A 302 9.60 10.59 -18.17
N LEU A 303 8.32 10.76 -17.84
CA LEU A 303 7.21 10.42 -18.73
C LEU A 303 7.17 11.33 -19.97
N ILE A 304 7.33 12.64 -19.76
CA ILE A 304 7.28 13.64 -20.85
C ILE A 304 8.41 13.41 -21.86
N VAL A 305 9.62 13.10 -21.40
CA VAL A 305 10.79 12.82 -22.25
C VAL A 305 10.60 11.52 -23.04
N GLN A 306 9.90 10.51 -22.51
CA GLN A 306 9.59 9.30 -23.28
C GLN A 306 8.69 9.59 -24.48
N LYS A 307 7.64 10.41 -24.30
CA LYS A 307 6.73 10.79 -25.40
C LYS A 307 7.36 11.84 -26.33
N ARG A 308 8.13 12.78 -25.80
CA ARG A 308 8.74 13.91 -26.54
C ARG A 308 10.23 14.06 -26.20
N PRO A 309 11.12 13.24 -26.78
CA PRO A 309 12.55 13.24 -26.43
C PRO A 309 13.28 14.56 -26.69
N THR A 310 12.77 15.40 -27.61
CA THR A 310 13.41 16.66 -28.00
C THR A 310 13.13 17.83 -27.06
N ILE A 311 12.18 17.71 -26.11
CA ILE A 311 11.71 18.84 -25.28
C ILE A 311 12.83 19.47 -24.44
N LEU A 312 13.72 18.66 -23.89
CA LEU A 312 14.80 19.07 -22.97
C LEU A 312 16.20 18.76 -23.51
N ALA A 313 16.33 18.52 -24.82
CA ALA A 313 17.59 18.10 -25.44
C ALA A 313 18.75 19.10 -25.26
N HIS A 314 18.44 20.39 -25.07
CA HIS A 314 19.43 21.46 -24.85
C HIS A 314 19.76 21.71 -23.38
N GLU A 315 18.98 21.17 -22.45
CA GLU A 315 19.03 21.48 -21.01
C GLU A 315 19.67 20.34 -20.18
N ILE A 316 20.50 19.50 -20.80
CA ILE A 316 21.06 18.30 -20.15
C ILE A 316 21.82 18.61 -18.85
N LYS A 317 22.47 19.77 -18.77
CA LYS A 317 23.27 20.20 -17.60
C LYS A 317 22.44 20.39 -16.34
N VAL A 318 21.15 20.65 -16.47
CA VAL A 318 20.24 20.81 -15.32
C VAL A 318 20.07 19.49 -14.56
N PHE A 319 20.25 18.36 -15.26
CA PHE A 319 20.15 17.02 -14.69
C PHE A 319 21.45 16.51 -14.08
N PHE A 320 22.54 17.28 -14.11
CA PHE A 320 23.76 16.88 -13.41
C PHE A 320 23.51 16.87 -11.90
N CYS A 321 24.01 15.82 -11.24
CA CYS A 321 23.81 15.61 -9.82
C CYS A 321 24.66 16.60 -9.02
N LYS A 322 24.06 17.22 -8.01
CA LYS A 322 24.78 18.06 -7.05
C LYS A 322 25.14 17.23 -5.83
N TYR A 323 26.17 17.65 -5.10
CA TYR A 323 26.62 16.95 -3.87
C TYR A 323 25.55 16.90 -2.78
N ASN A 324 24.66 17.89 -2.74
CA ASN A 324 23.58 18.01 -1.74
C ASN A 324 22.26 17.40 -2.21
N ASP A 325 22.20 16.85 -3.43
CA ASP A 325 20.99 16.18 -3.91
C ASP A 325 20.80 14.85 -3.17
N PRO A 326 19.58 14.57 -2.65
CA PRO A 326 19.28 13.27 -2.07
C PRO A 326 19.40 12.14 -3.08
N ILE A 327 19.69 10.93 -2.59
CA ILE A 327 19.94 9.74 -3.41
C ILE A 327 18.81 9.47 -4.42
N TYR A 328 17.55 9.56 -4.00
CA TYR A 328 16.40 9.31 -4.87
C TYR A 328 16.27 10.36 -5.99
N VAL A 329 16.71 11.60 -5.77
CA VAL A 329 16.78 12.65 -6.81
C VAL A 329 17.90 12.32 -7.80
N LYS A 330 19.08 11.93 -7.29
CA LYS A 330 20.22 11.54 -8.14
C LYS A 330 19.88 10.36 -9.06
N MET A 331 19.18 9.35 -8.53
CA MET A 331 18.74 8.18 -9.30
C MET A 331 17.83 8.57 -10.47
N GLU A 332 16.84 9.44 -10.25
CA GLU A 332 15.95 9.89 -11.31
C GLU A 332 16.66 10.80 -12.34
N LYS A 333 17.54 11.69 -11.87
CA LYS A 333 18.39 12.50 -12.75
C LYS A 333 19.22 11.63 -13.68
N LEU A 334 19.85 10.59 -13.14
CA LEU A 334 20.64 9.63 -13.91
C LEU A 334 19.82 8.97 -15.02
N GLU A 335 18.61 8.50 -14.71
CA GLU A 335 17.72 7.88 -15.71
C GLU A 335 17.30 8.85 -16.82
N ILE A 336 17.02 10.12 -16.48
CA ILE A 336 16.69 11.14 -17.49
C ILE A 336 17.92 11.48 -18.34
N MET A 337 19.13 11.55 -17.75
CA MET A 337 20.37 11.77 -18.51
C MET A 337 20.60 10.69 -19.56
N ILE A 338 20.35 9.42 -19.25
CA ILE A 338 20.44 8.31 -20.23
C ILE A 338 19.46 8.54 -21.39
N LYS A 339 18.22 8.95 -21.09
CA LYS A 339 17.19 9.22 -22.11
C LYS A 339 17.55 10.42 -22.99
N LEU A 340 18.11 11.48 -22.42
CA LEU A 340 18.55 12.70 -23.15
C LEU A 340 19.93 12.58 -23.81
N ALA A 341 20.69 11.52 -23.52
CA ALA A 341 21.99 11.28 -24.13
C ALA A 341 21.87 11.12 -25.65
N SER A 342 22.73 11.84 -26.37
CA SER A 342 22.83 11.88 -27.83
C SER A 342 24.29 11.99 -28.25
N ASP A 343 24.58 11.75 -29.54
CA ASP A 343 25.95 11.85 -30.08
C ASP A 343 26.63 13.21 -29.83
N ARG A 344 25.85 14.28 -29.58
CA ARG A 344 26.36 15.65 -29.39
C ARG A 344 26.82 15.93 -27.96
N ASN A 345 26.23 15.27 -26.97
CA ASN A 345 26.44 15.56 -25.55
C ASN A 345 27.08 14.40 -24.78
N ILE A 346 27.27 13.24 -25.43
CA ILE A 346 27.73 12.02 -24.77
C ILE A 346 29.07 12.17 -24.06
N ASP A 347 30.01 12.97 -24.58
CA ASP A 347 31.31 13.17 -23.92
C ASP A 347 31.17 13.87 -22.55
N GLN A 348 30.23 14.82 -22.45
CA GLN A 348 29.94 15.49 -21.18
C GLN A 348 29.23 14.54 -20.21
N VAL A 349 28.27 13.75 -20.72
CA VAL A 349 27.53 12.78 -19.91
C VAL A 349 28.45 11.68 -19.37
N LEU A 350 29.36 11.16 -20.19
CA LEU A 350 30.30 10.13 -19.77
C LEU A 350 31.31 10.64 -18.75
N LEU A 351 31.75 11.90 -18.86
CA LEU A 351 32.61 12.52 -17.86
C LEU A 351 31.93 12.57 -16.49
N GLU A 352 30.66 12.99 -16.45
CA GLU A 352 29.85 13.03 -15.22
C GLU A 352 29.59 11.61 -14.68
N PHE A 353 29.19 10.65 -15.53
CA PHE A 353 28.97 9.26 -15.09
C PHE A 353 30.22 8.61 -14.54
N LYS A 354 31.40 8.94 -15.08
CA LYS A 354 32.68 8.50 -14.54
C LYS A 354 32.94 9.07 -13.16
N GLU A 355 32.62 10.34 -12.92
CA GLU A 355 32.72 10.95 -11.59
C GLU A 355 31.74 10.29 -10.61
N TYR A 356 30.49 10.06 -11.04
CA TYR A 356 29.46 9.39 -10.23
C TYR A 356 29.85 7.95 -9.87
N ALA A 357 30.58 7.26 -10.75
CA ALA A 357 31.11 5.92 -10.48
C ALA A 357 32.23 5.89 -9.43
N THR A 358 32.69 7.06 -8.96
CA THR A 358 33.69 7.20 -7.88
C THR A 358 33.12 7.84 -6.61
N GLU A 359 31.79 8.01 -6.52
CA GLU A 359 31.12 8.45 -5.29
C GLU A 359 31.15 7.36 -4.19
N VAL A 360 30.69 7.74 -2.99
CA VAL A 360 30.72 6.87 -1.80
C VAL A 360 29.54 5.88 -1.77
N ASP A 361 28.39 6.24 -2.33
CA ASP A 361 27.17 5.43 -2.29
C ASP A 361 27.23 4.28 -3.30
N VAL A 362 27.26 3.05 -2.80
CA VAL A 362 27.47 1.84 -3.63
C VAL A 362 26.36 1.64 -4.65
N ASP A 363 25.10 1.88 -4.25
CA ASP A 363 23.94 1.68 -5.13
C ASP A 363 23.94 2.69 -6.27
N PHE A 364 24.23 3.96 -5.97
CA PHE A 364 24.36 5.00 -6.99
C PHE A 364 25.51 4.73 -7.95
N VAL A 365 26.67 4.34 -7.43
CA VAL A 365 27.84 3.99 -8.24
C VAL A 365 27.51 2.86 -9.22
N ARG A 366 26.87 1.78 -8.74
CA ARG A 366 26.45 0.68 -9.62
C ARG A 366 25.50 1.15 -10.71
N LYS A 367 24.51 1.97 -10.35
CA LYS A 367 23.58 2.55 -11.33
C LYS A 367 24.30 3.44 -12.34
N ALA A 368 25.29 4.23 -11.93
CA ALA A 368 26.10 5.05 -12.84
C ALA A 368 26.93 4.18 -13.80
N VAL A 369 27.55 3.10 -13.32
CA VAL A 369 28.26 2.12 -14.17
C VAL A 369 27.29 1.46 -15.16
N ARG A 370 26.09 1.06 -14.71
CA ARG A 370 25.03 0.56 -15.60
C ARG A 370 24.62 1.59 -16.65
N ALA A 371 24.52 2.86 -16.26
CA ALA A 371 24.17 3.96 -17.15
C ALA A 371 25.18 4.14 -18.29
N ILE A 372 26.49 4.02 -18.00
CA ILE A 372 27.55 4.00 -19.03
C ILE A 372 27.31 2.86 -20.03
N GLY A 373 26.98 1.67 -19.52
CA GLY A 373 26.61 0.51 -20.32
C GLY A 373 25.43 0.74 -21.25
N ARG A 374 24.35 1.29 -20.69
CA ARG A 374 23.12 1.59 -21.44
C ARG A 374 23.38 2.63 -22.52
N CYS A 375 24.21 3.64 -22.24
CA CYS A 375 24.67 4.58 -23.27
C CYS A 375 25.44 3.88 -24.41
N ALA A 376 26.28 2.89 -24.13
CA ALA A 376 26.99 2.11 -25.14
C ALA A 376 26.04 1.27 -26.02
N ILE A 377 25.00 0.70 -25.42
CA ILE A 377 23.98 -0.10 -26.14
C ILE A 377 23.08 0.81 -26.98
N LYS A 378 22.71 1.99 -26.46
CA LYS A 378 21.84 2.97 -27.12
C LYS A 378 22.55 3.71 -28.27
N LEU A 379 23.81 4.08 -28.10
CA LEU A 379 24.58 4.91 -29.02
C LEU A 379 25.83 4.16 -29.50
N GLU A 380 25.76 3.58 -30.70
CA GLU A 380 26.86 2.79 -31.30
C GLU A 380 28.17 3.59 -31.39
N ARG A 381 28.12 4.86 -31.80
CA ARG A 381 29.29 5.75 -31.88
C ARG A 381 29.92 6.07 -30.53
N ALA A 382 29.22 5.82 -29.44
CA ALA A 382 29.71 6.04 -28.09
C ALA A 382 30.28 4.76 -27.45
N ALA A 383 30.02 3.58 -28.01
CA ALA A 383 30.35 2.30 -27.40
C ALA A 383 31.85 2.18 -27.07
N GLU A 384 32.74 2.50 -28.01
CA GLU A 384 34.20 2.46 -27.80
C GLU A 384 34.66 3.37 -26.64
N ARG A 385 34.09 4.58 -26.56
CA ARG A 385 34.38 5.53 -25.47
C ARG A 385 33.87 5.01 -24.12
N CYS A 386 32.65 4.48 -24.08
CA CYS A 386 32.06 3.90 -22.86
C CYS A 386 32.92 2.74 -22.34
N ILE A 387 33.37 1.88 -23.24
CA ILE A 387 34.25 0.74 -22.94
C ILE A 387 35.59 1.21 -22.38
N SER A 388 36.20 2.25 -22.97
CA SER A 388 37.43 2.84 -22.42
C SER A 388 37.24 3.33 -20.99
N VAL A 389 36.11 3.98 -20.69
CA VAL A 389 35.78 4.43 -19.33
C VAL A 389 35.58 3.24 -18.39
N LEU A 390 34.86 2.18 -18.80
CA LEU A 390 34.66 0.98 -17.99
C LEU A 390 35.99 0.28 -17.68
N LEU A 391 36.91 0.20 -18.64
CA LEU A 391 38.26 -0.33 -18.43
C LEU A 391 39.06 0.49 -17.41
N GLU A 392 38.97 1.82 -17.47
CA GLU A 392 39.60 2.69 -16.48
C GLU A 392 39.02 2.45 -15.09
N LEU A 393 37.71 2.29 -14.96
CA LEU A 393 37.04 1.98 -13.70
C LEU A 393 37.46 0.60 -13.15
N ILE A 394 37.61 -0.41 -14.02
CA ILE A 394 38.11 -1.73 -13.62
C ILE A 394 39.55 -1.65 -13.08
N LYS A 395 40.41 -0.83 -13.70
CA LYS A 395 41.79 -0.61 -13.25
C LYS A 395 41.89 0.06 -11.88
N LEU A 396 40.85 0.74 -11.40
CA LEU A 396 40.80 1.26 -10.02
C LEU A 396 40.73 0.15 -8.97
N LYS A 397 40.39 -1.08 -9.37
CA LYS A 397 40.30 -2.27 -8.51
C LYS A 397 39.33 -2.11 -7.33
N VAL A 398 38.29 -1.30 -7.51
CA VAL A 398 37.18 -1.23 -6.55
C VAL A 398 36.23 -2.38 -6.83
N ASN A 399 36.16 -3.35 -5.91
CA ASN A 399 35.49 -4.64 -6.13
C ASN A 399 34.06 -4.48 -6.70
N TYR A 400 33.14 -3.79 -6.01
CA TYR A 400 31.75 -3.65 -6.48
C TYR A 400 31.60 -2.91 -7.84
N VAL A 401 32.55 -2.03 -8.19
CA VAL A 401 32.57 -1.35 -9.50
C VAL A 401 32.99 -2.32 -10.61
N VAL A 402 34.03 -3.12 -10.35
CA VAL A 402 34.53 -4.15 -11.27
C VAL A 402 33.41 -5.15 -11.57
N GLN A 403 32.71 -5.61 -10.52
CA GLN A 403 31.61 -6.56 -10.65
C GLN A 403 30.47 -6.02 -11.53
N GLU A 404 29.99 -4.80 -11.28
CA GLU A 404 28.94 -4.19 -12.12
C GLU A 404 29.44 -3.93 -13.55
N ALA A 405 30.69 -3.49 -13.71
CA ALA A 405 31.28 -3.25 -15.04
C ALA A 405 31.33 -4.53 -15.88
N ILE A 406 31.59 -5.71 -15.28
CA ILE A 406 31.59 -7.00 -15.98
C ILE A 406 30.18 -7.35 -16.47
N ILE A 407 29.16 -7.14 -15.63
CA ILE A 407 27.75 -7.37 -16.02
C ILE A 407 27.38 -6.49 -17.22
N VAL A 408 27.80 -5.23 -17.18
CA VAL A 408 27.60 -4.26 -18.26
C VAL A 408 28.35 -4.66 -19.54
N ILE A 409 29.63 -5.04 -19.44
CA ILE A 409 30.44 -5.41 -20.60
C ILE A 409 29.88 -6.66 -21.29
N LYS A 410 29.36 -7.64 -20.52
CA LYS A 410 28.62 -8.78 -21.08
C LYS A 410 27.47 -8.30 -21.96
N ASP A 411 26.66 -7.35 -21.49
CA ASP A 411 25.54 -6.82 -22.29
C ASP A 411 26.05 -6.08 -23.54
N ILE A 412 27.14 -5.31 -23.44
CA ILE A 412 27.79 -4.68 -24.60
C ILE A 412 28.29 -5.73 -25.61
N PHE A 413 28.88 -6.84 -25.17
CA PHE A 413 29.32 -7.94 -26.04
C PHE A 413 28.16 -8.66 -26.72
N ARG A 414 27.00 -8.72 -26.07
CA ARG A 414 25.76 -9.23 -26.70
C ARG A 414 25.21 -8.29 -27.76
N ARG A 415 25.50 -6.98 -27.66
CA ARG A 415 25.13 -5.98 -28.67
C ARG A 415 26.11 -5.95 -29.84
N TYR A 416 27.41 -5.99 -29.54
CA TYR A 416 28.52 -5.88 -30.51
C TYR A 416 29.44 -7.10 -30.39
N PRO A 417 29.01 -8.29 -30.86
CA PRO A 417 29.80 -9.50 -30.77
C PRO A 417 31.12 -9.37 -31.54
N ASN A 418 32.19 -10.02 -31.06
CA ASN A 418 33.51 -10.11 -31.71
C ASN A 418 34.19 -8.76 -32.04
N THR A 419 33.75 -7.65 -31.43
CA THR A 419 34.30 -6.30 -31.74
C THR A 419 35.37 -5.86 -30.74
N TYR A 420 35.19 -6.18 -29.46
CA TYR A 420 36.01 -5.64 -28.36
C TYR A 420 36.74 -6.76 -27.59
N GLU A 421 37.23 -7.77 -28.31
CA GLU A 421 37.83 -9.00 -27.73
C GLU A 421 39.12 -8.73 -26.93
N SER A 422 39.87 -7.67 -27.26
CA SER A 422 41.13 -7.31 -26.58
C SER A 422 41.00 -7.08 -25.07
N ILE A 423 39.78 -6.87 -24.60
CA ILE A 423 39.44 -6.55 -23.21
C ILE A 423 39.32 -7.81 -22.35
N ILE A 424 39.03 -8.96 -22.97
CA ILE A 424 38.77 -10.22 -22.28
C ILE A 424 39.94 -10.60 -21.35
N ALA A 425 41.18 -10.41 -21.80
CA ALA A 425 42.36 -10.67 -20.98
C ALA A 425 42.37 -9.85 -19.68
N THR A 426 42.05 -8.56 -19.76
CA THR A 426 41.97 -7.67 -18.58
C THR A 426 40.82 -8.06 -17.64
N LEU A 427 39.71 -8.56 -18.19
CA LEU A 427 38.59 -9.08 -17.40
C LEU A 427 38.98 -10.35 -16.64
N CYS A 428 39.71 -11.26 -17.30
CA CYS A 428 40.17 -12.51 -16.69
C CYS A 428 41.17 -12.26 -15.55
N GLU A 429 42.04 -11.23 -15.66
CA GLU A 429 42.93 -10.82 -14.56
C GLU A 429 42.18 -10.37 -13.29
N SER A 430 40.89 -10.03 -13.41
CA SER A 430 40.06 -9.54 -12.30
C SER A 430 39.13 -10.60 -11.68
N LEU A 431 39.27 -11.88 -12.08
CA LEU A 431 38.42 -13.01 -11.66
C LEU A 431 38.40 -13.23 -10.14
N ASP A 432 39.55 -13.07 -9.48
CA ASP A 432 39.71 -13.33 -8.03
C ASP A 432 38.88 -12.39 -7.13
N ASN A 433 38.32 -11.31 -7.70
CA ASN A 433 37.56 -10.30 -6.95
C ASN A 433 36.04 -10.41 -7.17
N LEU A 434 35.54 -11.55 -7.68
CA LEU A 434 34.13 -11.75 -7.98
C LEU A 434 33.39 -12.47 -6.86
N ASP A 435 32.56 -11.72 -6.14
CA ASP A 435 31.76 -12.26 -5.03
C ASP A 435 30.27 -12.40 -5.39
N GLU A 436 29.74 -11.54 -6.26
CA GLU A 436 28.32 -11.51 -6.61
C GLU A 436 27.94 -12.51 -7.69
N PRO A 437 26.77 -13.16 -7.53
CA PRO A 437 26.35 -14.21 -8.45
C PRO A 437 26.06 -13.71 -9.86
N GLU A 438 25.55 -12.48 -10.02
CA GLU A 438 25.29 -11.92 -11.35
C GLU A 438 26.59 -11.58 -12.09
N ALA A 439 27.61 -11.08 -11.38
CA ALA A 439 28.92 -10.79 -11.94
C ALA A 439 29.68 -12.09 -12.29
N LYS A 440 29.68 -13.08 -11.38
CA LYS A 440 30.22 -14.42 -11.66
C LYS A 440 29.56 -15.04 -12.88
N ALA A 441 28.22 -15.09 -12.91
CA ALA A 441 27.48 -15.63 -14.06
C ALA A 441 27.81 -14.87 -15.36
N SER A 442 27.94 -13.55 -15.29
CA SER A 442 28.31 -12.73 -16.45
C SER A 442 29.72 -13.03 -16.95
N MET A 443 30.68 -13.25 -16.04
CA MET A 443 32.04 -13.65 -16.40
C MET A 443 32.09 -15.06 -17.01
N ILE A 444 31.42 -16.03 -16.37
CA ILE A 444 31.31 -17.41 -16.87
C ILE A 444 30.66 -17.44 -18.26
N TRP A 445 29.69 -16.56 -18.50
CA TRP A 445 29.12 -16.36 -19.83
C TRP A 445 30.17 -15.89 -20.84
N ILE A 446 30.99 -14.89 -20.50
CA ILE A 446 32.05 -14.38 -21.38
C ILE A 446 33.04 -15.50 -21.70
N ILE A 447 33.48 -16.27 -20.69
CA ILE A 447 34.42 -17.38 -20.88
C ILE A 447 33.83 -18.44 -21.82
N GLY A 448 32.58 -18.85 -21.61
CA GLY A 448 31.92 -19.84 -22.48
C GLY A 448 31.61 -19.34 -23.90
N GLU A 449 31.30 -18.05 -24.07
CA GLU A 449 31.04 -17.44 -25.38
C GLU A 449 32.33 -17.27 -26.19
N TYR A 450 33.45 -16.91 -25.55
CA TYR A 450 34.73 -16.67 -26.21
C TYR A 450 35.78 -17.77 -25.94
N ALA A 451 35.34 -18.98 -25.57
CA ALA A 451 36.20 -20.12 -25.23
C ALA A 451 37.22 -20.50 -26.31
N GLU A 452 36.93 -20.22 -27.59
CA GLU A 452 37.87 -20.45 -28.71
C GLU A 452 39.06 -19.48 -28.71
N ARG A 453 38.86 -18.28 -28.16
CA ARG A 453 39.86 -17.20 -28.10
C ARG A 453 40.65 -17.19 -26.81
N ILE A 454 40.08 -17.73 -25.74
CA ILE A 454 40.70 -17.81 -24.42
C ILE A 454 41.45 -19.15 -24.34
N ASP A 455 42.78 -19.10 -24.24
CA ASP A 455 43.61 -20.30 -24.26
C ASP A 455 43.40 -21.16 -23.00
N ASN A 456 43.38 -20.54 -21.82
CA ASN A 456 43.20 -21.17 -20.50
C ASN A 456 41.73 -21.22 -20.02
N ALA A 457 40.76 -21.28 -20.95
CA ALA A 457 39.33 -21.25 -20.62
C ALA A 457 38.86 -22.44 -19.77
N ASP A 458 39.50 -23.59 -19.95
CA ASP A 458 39.32 -24.82 -19.18
C ASP A 458 39.75 -24.63 -17.72
N GLU A 459 40.97 -24.15 -17.47
CA GLU A 459 41.48 -23.89 -16.11
C GLU A 459 40.59 -22.88 -15.36
N LEU A 460 40.18 -21.80 -16.06
CA LEU A 460 39.31 -20.78 -15.47
C LEU A 460 37.94 -21.32 -15.09
N LEU A 461 37.29 -22.12 -15.95
CA LEU A 461 36.00 -22.72 -15.65
C LEU A 461 36.09 -23.83 -14.59
N GLU A 462 37.21 -24.57 -14.54
CA GLU A 462 37.43 -25.62 -13.54
C GLU A 462 37.44 -25.03 -12.12
N SER A 463 38.09 -23.88 -11.91
CA SER A 463 38.08 -23.19 -10.61
C SER A 463 36.67 -22.87 -10.09
N PHE A 464 35.72 -22.54 -10.97
CA PHE A 464 34.32 -22.30 -10.59
C PHE A 464 33.52 -23.60 -10.40
N LEU A 465 33.95 -24.71 -11.00
CA LEU A 465 33.31 -26.00 -10.85
C LEU A 465 33.64 -26.63 -9.48
N GLU A 466 34.79 -26.33 -8.90
CA GLU A 466 35.16 -26.80 -7.56
C GLU A 466 34.16 -26.37 -6.48
N SER A 467 33.63 -25.15 -6.57
CA SER A 467 32.60 -24.60 -5.66
C SER A 467 31.16 -24.79 -6.15
N PHE A 468 30.92 -25.57 -7.21
CA PHE A 468 29.60 -25.68 -7.87
C PHE A 468 28.41 -25.93 -6.92
N PRO A 469 28.48 -26.85 -5.93
CA PRO A 469 27.36 -27.11 -5.02
C PRO A 469 27.05 -25.94 -4.07
N GLU A 470 28.05 -25.09 -3.81
CA GLU A 470 27.94 -23.93 -2.91
C GLU A 470 27.44 -22.68 -3.64
N GLU A 471 27.57 -22.64 -4.97
CA GLU A 471 27.14 -21.51 -5.80
C GLU A 471 25.61 -21.47 -5.96
N PRO A 472 25.01 -20.28 -6.13
CA PRO A 472 23.57 -20.16 -6.34
C PRO A 472 23.14 -20.65 -7.74
N ALA A 473 21.87 -21.02 -7.88
CA ALA A 473 21.31 -21.63 -9.09
C ALA A 473 21.59 -20.85 -10.39
N LEU A 474 21.63 -19.51 -10.33
CA LEU A 474 21.98 -18.66 -11.47
C LEU A 474 23.39 -18.97 -12.01
N VAL A 475 24.36 -19.10 -11.12
CA VAL A 475 25.76 -19.39 -11.46
C VAL A 475 25.89 -20.84 -11.93
N GLN A 476 25.25 -21.78 -11.25
CA GLN A 476 25.22 -23.20 -11.63
C GLN A 476 24.68 -23.43 -13.04
N LEU A 477 23.53 -22.80 -13.39
CA LEU A 477 22.95 -22.87 -14.73
C LEU A 477 23.89 -22.30 -15.81
N GLN A 478 24.58 -21.22 -15.47
CA GLN A 478 25.50 -20.55 -16.36
C GLN A 478 26.80 -21.34 -16.55
N LEU A 479 27.32 -21.98 -15.49
CA LEU A 479 28.45 -22.92 -15.54
C LEU A 479 28.11 -24.12 -16.41
N LEU A 480 26.98 -24.78 -16.16
CA LEU A 480 26.51 -25.90 -16.97
C LEU A 480 26.50 -25.54 -18.47
N THR A 481 25.94 -24.38 -18.81
CA THR A 481 25.88 -23.93 -20.22
C THR A 481 27.26 -23.55 -20.77
N ALA A 482 28.13 -22.91 -19.98
CA ALA A 482 29.47 -22.53 -20.40
C ALA A 482 30.38 -23.75 -20.64
N THR A 483 30.31 -24.77 -19.76
CA THR A 483 31.05 -26.03 -19.90
C THR A 483 30.58 -26.82 -21.13
N VAL A 484 29.27 -26.85 -21.41
CA VAL A 484 28.74 -27.45 -22.65
C VAL A 484 29.26 -26.71 -23.89
N LYS A 485 29.26 -25.38 -23.88
CA LYS A 485 29.83 -24.59 -24.98
C LYS A 485 31.33 -24.82 -25.16
N LEU A 486 32.08 -24.89 -24.06
CA LEU A 486 33.52 -25.14 -24.09
C LEU A 486 33.80 -26.47 -24.78
N PHE A 487 33.08 -27.54 -24.43
CA PHE A 487 33.23 -28.84 -25.07
C PHE A 487 32.87 -28.85 -26.56
N LEU A 488 31.76 -28.20 -26.94
CA LEU A 488 31.34 -28.12 -28.35
C LEU A 488 32.33 -27.33 -29.22
N LYS A 489 33.06 -26.39 -28.62
CA LYS A 489 34.09 -25.58 -29.28
C LYS A 489 35.48 -26.24 -29.27
N LYS A 490 35.86 -26.84 -28.13
CA LYS A 490 37.15 -27.49 -27.87
C LYS A 490 36.88 -28.91 -27.31
N PRO A 491 36.70 -29.93 -28.16
CA PRO A 491 36.46 -31.30 -27.72
C PRO A 491 37.77 -32.00 -27.32
N THR A 492 38.44 -31.49 -26.29
CA THR A 492 39.65 -32.10 -25.68
C THR A 492 39.28 -32.92 -24.44
N GLU A 493 40.23 -33.72 -23.92
CA GLU A 493 39.98 -34.58 -22.76
C GLU A 493 39.58 -33.79 -21.50
N GLY A 494 40.12 -32.59 -21.28
CA GLY A 494 39.78 -31.73 -20.14
C GLY A 494 38.30 -31.33 -20.10
N PRO A 495 37.77 -30.60 -21.10
CA PRO A 495 36.35 -30.24 -21.19
C PRO A 495 35.41 -31.45 -21.15
N GLN A 496 35.83 -32.62 -21.64
CA GLN A 496 35.05 -33.85 -21.55
C GLN A 496 34.90 -34.33 -20.10
N GLN A 497 35.97 -34.27 -19.29
CA GLN A 497 35.92 -34.57 -17.86
C GLN A 497 35.05 -33.54 -17.11
N MET A 498 35.21 -32.25 -17.42
CA MET A 498 34.41 -31.17 -16.81
C MET A 498 32.91 -31.35 -17.08
N ILE A 499 32.51 -31.78 -18.28
CA ILE A 499 31.11 -32.10 -18.59
C ILE A 499 30.57 -33.22 -17.70
N GLN A 500 31.35 -34.28 -17.49
CA GLN A 500 30.91 -35.40 -16.65
C GLN A 500 30.70 -34.95 -15.21
N VAL A 501 31.64 -34.14 -14.68
CA VAL A 501 31.55 -33.58 -13.32
C VAL A 501 30.34 -32.66 -13.19
N VAL A 502 30.17 -31.68 -14.09
CA VAL A 502 29.07 -30.71 -13.98
C VAL A 502 27.70 -31.37 -14.16
N LEU A 503 27.57 -32.35 -15.06
CA LEU A 503 26.32 -33.10 -15.22
C LEU A 503 26.00 -33.96 -14.01
N ASN A 504 27.01 -34.60 -13.41
CA ASN A 504 26.82 -35.38 -12.19
C ASN A 504 26.38 -34.49 -11.02
N ASN A 505 27.07 -33.37 -10.80
CA ASN A 505 26.74 -32.43 -9.73
C ASN A 505 25.35 -31.81 -9.93
N ALA A 506 25.00 -31.43 -11.17
CA ALA A 506 23.69 -30.87 -11.49
C ALA A 506 22.53 -31.88 -11.38
N THR A 507 22.78 -33.18 -11.60
CA THR A 507 21.72 -34.20 -11.58
C THR A 507 21.55 -34.91 -10.24
N VAL A 508 22.67 -35.17 -9.53
CA VAL A 508 22.70 -35.96 -8.29
C VAL A 508 22.74 -35.07 -7.05
N GLU A 509 23.56 -34.02 -7.06
CA GLU A 509 23.83 -33.23 -5.86
C GLU A 509 22.89 -32.03 -5.69
N THR A 510 22.20 -31.61 -6.76
CA THR A 510 21.35 -30.41 -6.74
C THR A 510 19.87 -30.74 -6.60
N ASP A 511 19.17 -30.01 -5.72
CA ASP A 511 17.72 -30.12 -5.51
C ASP A 511 16.86 -29.28 -6.48
N ASN A 512 17.47 -28.38 -7.26
CA ASN A 512 16.74 -27.52 -8.19
C ASN A 512 16.25 -28.32 -9.42
N PRO A 513 14.93 -28.44 -9.65
CA PRO A 513 14.39 -29.22 -10.77
C PRO A 513 14.77 -28.66 -12.14
N ASP A 514 14.83 -27.34 -12.30
CA ASP A 514 15.16 -26.68 -13.57
C ASP A 514 16.60 -26.95 -13.99
N LEU A 515 17.54 -26.85 -13.03
CA LEU A 515 18.96 -27.19 -13.28
C LEU A 515 19.11 -28.67 -13.65
N ARG A 516 18.44 -29.56 -12.92
CA ARG A 516 18.47 -31.01 -13.15
C ARG A 516 17.92 -31.39 -14.52
N ASP A 517 16.76 -30.85 -14.88
CA ASP A 517 16.12 -31.12 -16.18
C ASP A 517 16.95 -30.55 -17.33
N ARG A 518 17.53 -29.36 -17.17
CA ARG A 518 18.43 -28.78 -18.16
C ARG A 518 19.71 -29.59 -18.33
N ALA A 519 20.26 -30.16 -17.25
CA ALA A 519 21.39 -31.09 -17.33
C ALA A 519 21.01 -32.38 -18.06
N TYR A 520 19.82 -32.95 -17.82
CA TYR A 520 19.35 -34.10 -18.59
C TYR A 520 19.15 -33.78 -20.07
N ILE A 521 18.64 -32.59 -20.41
CA ILE A 521 18.50 -32.15 -21.80
C ILE A 521 19.87 -32.07 -22.46
N TYR A 522 20.85 -31.41 -21.83
CA TYR A 522 22.21 -31.34 -22.38
C TYR A 522 22.84 -32.73 -22.51
N TRP A 523 22.70 -33.60 -21.52
CA TRP A 523 23.22 -34.96 -21.58
C TRP A 523 22.63 -35.76 -22.75
N ARG A 524 21.30 -35.71 -22.93
CA ARG A 524 20.61 -36.38 -24.03
C ARG A 524 20.99 -35.78 -25.38
N LEU A 525 21.08 -34.46 -25.47
CA LEU A 525 21.43 -33.76 -26.70
C LEU A 525 22.85 -34.12 -27.14
N LEU A 526 23.83 -34.03 -26.23
CA LEU A 526 25.23 -34.39 -26.49
C LEU A 526 25.44 -35.88 -26.78
N SER A 527 24.66 -36.77 -26.15
CA SER A 527 24.77 -38.22 -26.36
C SER A 527 24.08 -38.71 -27.64
N THR A 528 23.07 -37.97 -28.12
CA THR A 528 22.30 -38.37 -29.31
C THR A 528 22.95 -37.83 -30.58
N ASP A 529 23.22 -36.53 -30.64
CA ASP A 529 23.77 -35.87 -31.82
C ASP A 529 24.57 -34.60 -31.43
N PRO A 530 25.90 -34.70 -31.32
CA PRO A 530 26.77 -33.56 -31.01
C PRO A 530 26.74 -32.44 -32.07
N GLU A 531 26.48 -32.76 -33.34
CA GLU A 531 26.42 -31.75 -34.41
C GLU A 531 25.13 -30.94 -34.30
N ALA A 532 23.99 -31.59 -34.09
CA ALA A 532 22.74 -30.89 -33.77
C ALA A 532 22.84 -30.09 -32.46
N ALA A 533 23.57 -30.61 -31.46
CA ALA A 533 23.85 -29.87 -30.23
C ALA A 533 24.63 -28.58 -30.51
N LYS A 534 25.61 -28.64 -31.41
CA LYS A 534 26.40 -27.48 -31.84
C LYS A 534 25.53 -26.43 -32.51
N ASP A 535 24.69 -26.83 -33.45
CA ASP A 535 23.79 -25.93 -34.18
C ASP A 535 22.78 -25.23 -33.25
N ILE A 536 22.27 -25.93 -32.23
CA ILE A 536 21.30 -25.36 -31.28
C ILE A 536 21.99 -24.47 -30.24
N VAL A 537 23.06 -24.95 -29.61
CA VAL A 537 23.69 -24.29 -28.46
C VAL A 537 24.56 -23.10 -28.88
N LEU A 538 25.20 -23.20 -30.05
CA LEU A 538 26.04 -22.13 -30.61
C LEU A 538 25.28 -21.25 -31.62
N ALA A 539 23.96 -21.38 -31.70
CA ALA A 539 23.12 -20.52 -32.53
C ALA A 539 23.33 -19.03 -32.19
N GLU A 540 23.31 -18.20 -33.23
CA GLU A 540 23.39 -16.75 -33.07
C GLU A 540 22.15 -16.24 -32.31
N LYS A 541 22.39 -15.44 -31.27
CA LYS A 541 21.33 -14.93 -30.40
C LYS A 541 20.83 -13.58 -30.88
N PRO A 542 19.54 -13.25 -30.68
CA PRO A 542 19.02 -11.93 -30.99
C PRO A 542 19.80 -10.83 -30.26
N VAL A 543 20.06 -9.75 -30.98
CA VAL A 543 20.77 -8.58 -30.48
C VAL A 543 19.90 -7.86 -29.43
N ILE A 544 20.50 -7.45 -28.31
CA ILE A 544 19.79 -6.73 -27.25
C ILE A 544 19.56 -5.24 -27.61
N SER A 545 18.51 -4.63 -27.05
CA SER A 545 18.20 -3.20 -27.11
C SER A 545 18.02 -2.63 -25.69
N ASP A 546 18.21 -1.31 -25.53
CA ASP A 546 17.97 -0.61 -24.25
C ASP A 546 16.47 -0.27 -24.07
N ASP A 547 15.64 -1.31 -23.91
CA ASP A 547 14.18 -1.16 -23.71
C ASP A 547 13.75 -1.33 -22.24
N SER A 548 14.68 -1.62 -21.32
CA SER A 548 14.38 -2.01 -19.94
C SER A 548 13.54 -1.01 -19.14
N ASN A 549 13.62 0.29 -19.48
CA ASN A 549 12.91 1.38 -18.80
C ASN A 549 11.98 2.17 -19.75
N GLN A 550 11.60 1.58 -20.89
CA GLN A 550 10.57 2.14 -21.76
C GLN A 550 9.21 1.61 -21.31
N LEU A 551 8.28 2.53 -21.05
CA LEU A 551 6.90 2.16 -20.78
C LEU A 551 6.21 1.78 -22.09
N ASP A 552 5.28 0.83 -22.02
CA ASP A 552 4.40 0.55 -23.16
C ASP A 552 3.66 1.81 -23.58
N ALA A 553 3.47 2.00 -24.89
CA ALA A 553 2.92 3.24 -25.43
C ALA A 553 1.51 3.53 -24.89
N SER A 554 0.69 2.49 -24.69
CA SER A 554 -0.67 2.65 -24.17
C SER A 554 -0.65 3.11 -22.70
N LEU A 555 0.19 2.48 -21.89
CA LEU A 555 0.39 2.84 -20.49
C LEU A 555 0.99 4.25 -20.36
N LEU A 556 1.93 4.62 -21.23
CA LEU A 556 2.50 5.96 -21.25
C LEU A 556 1.41 7.01 -21.50
N ASP A 557 0.53 6.79 -22.48
CA ASP A 557 -0.55 7.73 -22.80
C ASP A 557 -1.56 7.87 -21.65
N GLU A 558 -1.88 6.77 -20.96
CA GLU A 558 -2.69 6.79 -19.74
C GLU A 558 -2.01 7.57 -18.62
N LEU A 559 -0.72 7.34 -18.38
CA LEU A 559 0.04 8.04 -17.34
C LEU A 559 0.25 9.53 -17.64
N LEU A 560 0.37 9.91 -18.92
CA LEU A 560 0.44 11.31 -19.36
C LEU A 560 -0.88 12.03 -19.09
N ALA A 561 -2.02 11.35 -19.29
CA ALA A 561 -3.32 11.89 -18.90
C ALA A 561 -3.47 12.07 -17.37
N ASN A 562 -2.66 11.34 -16.60
CA ASN A 562 -2.62 11.39 -15.14
C ASN A 562 -1.43 12.21 -14.59
N ILE A 563 -0.76 13.04 -15.40
CA ILE A 563 0.28 13.97 -14.90
C ILE A 563 -0.27 14.82 -13.74
N ALA A 564 0.60 15.13 -12.79
CA ALA A 564 0.28 15.83 -11.53
C ALA A 564 -0.54 15.00 -10.52
N THR A 565 -0.76 13.71 -10.77
CA THR A 565 -1.40 12.79 -9.81
C THR A 565 -0.39 11.78 -9.26
N LEU A 566 -0.79 11.03 -8.22
CA LEU A 566 0.04 9.97 -7.67
C LEU A 566 0.38 8.87 -8.70
N SER A 567 -0.52 8.59 -9.64
CA SER A 567 -0.32 7.58 -10.68
C SER A 567 0.91 7.89 -11.56
N SER A 568 1.07 9.15 -11.98
CA SER A 568 2.21 9.57 -12.79
C SER A 568 3.52 9.65 -12.00
N VAL A 569 3.47 9.79 -10.68
CA VAL A 569 4.67 9.73 -9.82
C VAL A 569 5.11 8.28 -9.60
N PHE A 570 4.17 7.37 -9.35
CA PHE A 570 4.45 5.95 -9.16
C PHE A 570 4.76 5.19 -10.46
N HIS A 571 4.50 5.78 -11.63
CA HIS A 571 4.55 5.10 -12.94
C HIS A 571 3.70 3.82 -12.96
N LYS A 572 2.53 3.87 -12.31
CA LYS A 572 1.57 2.77 -12.23
C LYS A 572 0.17 3.30 -12.53
N PRO A 573 -0.67 2.53 -13.23
CA PRO A 573 -2.06 2.94 -13.46
C PRO A 573 -2.79 3.05 -12.12
N PRO A 574 -3.81 3.92 -11.99
CA PRO A 574 -4.56 4.09 -10.75
C PRO A 574 -5.15 2.78 -10.21
N GLU A 575 -5.55 1.88 -11.11
CA GLU A 575 -6.13 0.58 -10.81
C GLU A 575 -5.18 -0.35 -10.02
N ALA A 576 -3.87 -0.16 -10.17
CA ALA A 576 -2.87 -0.99 -9.49
C ALA A 576 -2.76 -0.70 -7.98
N PHE A 577 -3.27 0.44 -7.51
CA PHE A 577 -3.16 0.83 -6.10
C PHE A 577 -4.44 1.42 -5.49
N VAL A 578 -5.52 1.59 -6.28
CA VAL A 578 -6.82 2.04 -5.80
C VAL A 578 -7.83 0.90 -5.87
N THR A 579 -8.21 0.35 -4.72
CA THR A 579 -9.34 -0.59 -4.64
C THR A 579 -10.64 0.19 -4.49
N ARG A 580 -11.39 0.41 -5.58
CA ARG A 580 -12.71 1.05 -5.51
C ARG A 580 -13.72 0.07 -4.90
N ALA A 581 -14.11 0.29 -3.63
CA ALA A 581 -15.22 -0.44 -3.02
C ALA A 581 -16.53 -0.08 -3.75
N LYS A 582 -17.04 -0.98 -4.59
CA LYS A 582 -18.37 -0.80 -5.21
C LYS A 582 -19.43 -0.81 -4.09
N PRO A 583 -20.39 0.13 -4.06
CA PRO A 583 -21.54 0.02 -3.18
C PRO A 583 -22.35 -1.21 -3.58
N SER A 584 -22.64 -2.09 -2.63
CA SER A 584 -23.49 -3.27 -2.83
C SER A 584 -24.89 -2.81 -3.22
N ALA A 585 -25.29 -3.04 -4.48
CA ALA A 585 -26.67 -2.85 -4.90
C ALA A 585 -27.61 -3.76 -4.08
N PRO A 586 -28.76 -3.26 -3.59
CA PRO A 586 -29.76 -4.11 -2.94
C PRO A 586 -30.36 -5.05 -4.00
N ARG A 587 -30.31 -6.36 -3.73
CA ARG A 587 -31.02 -7.35 -4.55
C ARG A 587 -32.53 -7.18 -4.30
N PRO A 588 -33.38 -7.18 -5.34
CA PRO A 588 -34.83 -7.20 -5.14
C PRO A 588 -35.24 -8.58 -4.61
N ASP A 589 -36.14 -8.57 -3.62
CA ASP A 589 -36.81 -9.76 -3.09
C ASP A 589 -37.70 -10.39 -4.18
N ASP A 590 -37.39 -11.62 -4.60
CA ASP A 590 -38.32 -12.49 -5.31
C ASP A 590 -38.72 -13.64 -4.38
N ASP A 591 -39.84 -13.45 -3.69
CA ASP A 591 -40.67 -14.52 -3.13
C ASP A 591 -41.47 -15.15 -4.28
N ASP A 592 -41.11 -16.37 -4.72
CA ASP A 592 -42.10 -17.38 -5.13
C ASP A 592 -41.44 -18.76 -5.34
N PHE A 593 -41.86 -19.74 -4.53
CA PHE A 593 -41.69 -21.18 -4.78
C PHE A 593 -43.05 -21.77 -5.15
N PRO A 594 -43.11 -22.68 -6.14
CA PRO A 594 -43.71 -23.97 -5.81
C PRO A 594 -43.03 -25.21 -6.44
N THR A 595 -42.67 -26.13 -5.54
CA THR A 595 -42.89 -27.60 -5.55
C THR A 595 -42.71 -28.45 -6.83
N GLY A 596 -41.71 -29.34 -6.78
CA GLY A 596 -41.90 -30.82 -6.81
C GLY A 596 -41.75 -31.58 -8.14
N SER A 597 -40.69 -32.37 -8.29
CA SER A 597 -40.72 -33.86 -8.34
C SER A 597 -39.44 -34.48 -8.94
N ASP A 598 -39.06 -35.61 -8.35
CA ASP A 598 -37.92 -36.52 -8.57
C ASP A 598 -37.42 -36.81 -10.00
N ARG A 599 -36.10 -36.95 -10.16
CA ARG A 599 -35.44 -38.20 -10.59
C ARG A 599 -33.91 -38.14 -10.53
N ALA A 600 -33.33 -39.24 -10.06
CA ALA A 600 -31.89 -39.48 -9.89
C ALA A 600 -31.16 -39.86 -11.19
N SER A 601 -29.90 -39.44 -11.32
CA SER A 601 -28.83 -40.16 -12.03
C SER A 601 -27.45 -39.60 -11.68
N ALA A 602 -26.51 -40.51 -11.42
CA ALA A 602 -25.15 -40.29 -10.92
C ALA A 602 -24.12 -39.95 -12.01
N ALA A 603 -23.17 -39.05 -11.70
CA ALA A 603 -21.73 -39.07 -12.03
C ALA A 603 -21.07 -37.72 -11.62
N PRO A 604 -19.77 -37.68 -11.24
CA PRO A 604 -19.12 -36.51 -10.64
C PRO A 604 -18.51 -35.55 -11.68
N PRO A 605 -18.45 -34.23 -11.41
CA PRO A 605 -17.55 -33.31 -12.11
C PRO A 605 -16.53 -32.63 -11.16
N PRO A 606 -15.54 -31.90 -11.72
CA PRO A 606 -14.18 -31.80 -11.18
C PRO A 606 -13.96 -30.60 -10.24
N SER A 607 -12.80 -30.63 -9.58
CA SER A 607 -12.22 -29.56 -8.77
C SER A 607 -12.07 -28.25 -9.55
N SER A 608 -12.69 -27.17 -9.05
CA SER A 608 -12.39 -25.79 -9.45
C SER A 608 -12.60 -24.82 -8.28
N SER A 609 -11.50 -24.16 -7.90
CA SER A 609 -11.39 -22.75 -7.48
C SER A 609 -12.49 -22.16 -6.57
N GLY A 610 -12.17 -22.02 -5.29
CA GLY A 610 -12.94 -21.22 -4.34
C GLY A 610 -12.94 -19.73 -4.69
N ALA A 611 -14.13 -19.13 -4.63
CA ALA A 611 -14.39 -17.71 -4.81
C ALA A 611 -13.85 -16.86 -3.63
N PRO A 612 -13.51 -15.57 -3.83
CA PRO A 612 -13.03 -14.69 -2.77
C PRO A 612 -14.16 -14.20 -1.83
N GLN A 613 -13.86 -14.09 -0.53
CA GLN A 613 -14.68 -13.42 0.48
C GLN A 613 -14.61 -11.88 0.35
N PRO A 614 -15.64 -11.11 0.77
CA PRO A 614 -15.70 -9.66 0.59
C PRO A 614 -14.75 -8.88 1.52
N PRO A 615 -14.21 -7.71 1.10
CA PRO A 615 -13.26 -6.91 1.88
C PRO A 615 -13.93 -6.09 3.01
N ALA A 616 -13.14 -5.80 4.05
CA ALA A 616 -13.49 -4.95 5.18
C ALA A 616 -13.61 -3.45 4.79
N PRO A 617 -14.30 -2.60 5.58
CA PRO A 617 -14.57 -1.21 5.22
C PRO A 617 -13.30 -0.35 5.20
N ALA A 618 -13.15 0.46 4.14
CA ALA A 618 -12.02 1.36 3.92
C ALA A 618 -11.86 2.46 4.99
N ALA A 619 -10.61 2.74 5.37
CA ALA A 619 -10.23 3.87 6.20
C ALA A 619 -10.46 5.21 5.48
N VAL A 620 -10.92 6.21 6.24
CA VAL A 620 -11.22 7.58 5.76
C VAL A 620 -9.91 8.39 5.68
N PRO A 621 -9.68 9.23 4.66
CA PRO A 621 -8.46 10.04 4.56
C PRO A 621 -8.29 11.02 5.74
N ASP A 622 -7.03 11.15 6.17
CA ASP A 622 -6.58 11.98 7.29
C ASP A 622 -6.67 13.48 6.94
N LEU A 623 -7.70 14.16 7.47
CA LEU A 623 -7.95 15.60 7.28
C LEU A 623 -7.34 16.47 8.40
N LEU A 624 -6.49 15.90 9.27
CA LEU A 624 -5.90 16.61 10.41
C LEU A 624 -4.51 17.22 10.13
N GLY A 625 -3.85 16.83 9.05
CA GLY A 625 -2.52 17.34 8.67
C GLY A 625 -2.49 18.83 8.30
N ASP A 626 -3.62 19.40 7.90
CA ASP A 626 -3.67 20.78 7.38
C ASP A 626 -3.80 21.87 8.45
N LEU A 627 -3.79 21.54 9.75
CA LEU A 627 -4.01 22.56 10.79
C LEU A 627 -2.96 22.66 11.90
N ILE A 628 -2.13 21.65 12.17
CA ILE A 628 -1.15 21.70 13.27
C ILE A 628 0.07 20.84 12.93
N GLY A 629 1.20 21.49 12.63
CA GLY A 629 2.50 20.83 12.68
C GLY A 629 2.87 20.50 14.13
N LEU A 630 3.05 19.22 14.42
CA LEU A 630 3.96 18.64 15.42
C LEU A 630 3.85 17.11 15.37
N ASP A 631 4.96 16.49 15.01
CA ASP A 631 5.17 15.05 14.95
C ASP A 631 5.02 14.38 16.33
N ASN A 632 4.30 13.26 16.35
CA ASN A 632 4.70 12.01 17.02
C ASN A 632 3.62 10.95 16.80
N ALA A 633 3.91 10.01 15.89
CA ALA A 633 3.00 8.96 15.44
C ALA A 633 2.85 7.82 16.48
N LEU A 634 1.61 7.39 16.69
CA LEU A 634 1.24 6.08 17.24
C LEU A 634 0.32 5.43 16.19
N VAL A 635 0.76 4.32 15.62
CA VAL A 635 0.21 3.74 14.38
C VAL A 635 -0.55 2.42 14.66
N PRO A 636 -1.78 2.22 14.13
CA PRO A 636 -2.49 0.94 14.11
C PRO A 636 -1.89 -0.05 13.10
N VAL A 637 -2.19 -1.35 13.24
CA VAL A 637 -1.53 -2.50 12.56
C VAL A 637 -1.64 -2.54 11.03
N ASP A 638 -2.31 -1.59 10.37
CA ASP A 638 -2.55 -1.58 8.92
C ASP A 638 -1.98 -0.35 8.18
N GLN A 639 -0.90 0.28 8.67
CA GLN A 639 -0.18 1.30 7.90
C GLN A 639 1.21 0.82 7.43
N PRO A 640 1.56 1.05 6.15
CA PRO A 640 2.89 0.77 5.64
C PRO A 640 3.87 1.80 6.20
N ALA A 641 4.64 1.46 7.22
CA ALA A 641 5.78 2.27 7.61
C ALA A 641 6.99 1.88 6.73
N ALA A 642 7.61 2.86 6.07
CA ALA A 642 8.83 2.66 5.28
C ALA A 642 8.78 1.46 4.29
N GLY A 643 7.61 1.18 3.72
CA GLY A 643 7.40 0.10 2.75
C GLY A 643 7.27 -1.31 3.31
N LEU A 644 7.21 -1.55 4.63
CA LEU A 644 6.93 -2.88 5.19
C LEU A 644 5.49 -2.94 5.72
N GLN A 645 4.70 -3.88 5.22
CA GLN A 645 3.37 -4.22 5.74
C GLN A 645 3.42 -5.58 6.42
N ILE A 646 2.79 -5.67 7.60
CA ILE A 646 2.77 -6.89 8.42
C ILE A 646 1.32 -7.24 8.69
N SER A 647 0.83 -8.36 8.16
CA SER A 647 -0.46 -8.92 8.56
C SER A 647 -0.24 -10.15 9.45
N ALA A 648 -1.09 -10.32 10.45
CA ALA A 648 -0.95 -11.39 11.43
C ALA A 648 -2.27 -12.10 11.68
N GLN A 649 -2.21 -13.41 11.93
CA GLN A 649 -3.36 -14.20 12.34
C GLN A 649 -2.94 -15.31 13.31
N LEU A 650 -3.63 -15.39 14.44
CA LEU A 650 -3.53 -16.53 15.35
C LEU A 650 -4.33 -17.71 14.79
N THR A 651 -3.65 -18.82 14.49
CA THR A 651 -4.29 -20.04 13.98
C THR A 651 -3.90 -21.22 14.87
N ARG A 652 -4.74 -22.26 14.92
CA ARG A 652 -4.41 -23.50 15.61
C ARG A 652 -4.27 -24.61 14.58
N ARG A 653 -3.16 -25.36 14.61
CA ARG A 653 -2.90 -26.53 13.75
C ARG A 653 -2.37 -27.66 14.62
N ASP A 654 -2.91 -28.87 14.48
CA ASP A 654 -2.46 -30.09 15.17
C ASP A 654 -2.25 -29.91 16.69
N GLY A 655 -3.18 -29.23 17.38
CA GLY A 655 -3.14 -29.03 18.83
C GLY A 655 -2.17 -27.93 19.32
N GLN A 656 -1.45 -27.27 18.40
CA GLN A 656 -0.53 -26.17 18.70
C GLN A 656 -1.04 -24.83 18.15
N VAL A 657 -0.80 -23.76 18.90
CA VAL A 657 -1.16 -22.39 18.50
C VAL A 657 0.00 -21.79 17.71
N PHE A 658 -0.29 -21.28 16.54
CA PHE A 658 0.64 -20.59 15.65
C PHE A 658 0.23 -19.14 15.48
N TYR A 659 1.21 -18.26 15.46
CA TYR A 659 1.06 -16.89 15.03
C TYR A 659 1.60 -16.78 13.60
N SER A 660 0.69 -16.74 12.64
CA SER A 660 1.00 -16.62 11.22
C SER A 660 1.23 -15.15 10.91
N LEU A 661 2.44 -14.81 10.46
CA LEU A 661 2.85 -13.46 10.09
C LEU A 661 3.14 -13.43 8.60
N LEU A 662 2.48 -12.54 7.87
CA LEU A 662 2.78 -12.25 6.48
C LEU A 662 3.47 -10.89 6.41
N PHE A 663 4.65 -10.89 5.82
CA PHE A 663 5.44 -9.69 5.56
C PHE A 663 5.36 -9.35 4.09
N GLU A 664 4.95 -8.12 3.79
CA GLU A 664 4.92 -7.57 2.44
C GLU A 664 5.91 -6.41 2.37
N ASN A 665 7.02 -6.63 1.66
CA ASN A 665 8.05 -5.61 1.45
C ASN A 665 7.81 -4.84 0.14
N SER A 666 7.20 -3.67 0.28
CA SER A 666 7.05 -2.62 -0.74
C SER A 666 8.20 -1.60 -0.72
N SER A 667 9.23 -1.80 0.11
CA SER A 667 10.43 -0.94 0.10
C SER A 667 11.38 -1.33 -1.03
N LEU A 668 12.25 -0.39 -1.42
CA LEU A 668 13.24 -0.58 -2.50
C LEU A 668 14.44 -1.46 -2.06
N ALA A 669 14.61 -1.70 -0.76
CA ALA A 669 15.71 -2.46 -0.18
C ALA A 669 15.23 -3.83 0.34
N ALA A 670 16.09 -4.85 0.25
CA ALA A 670 15.81 -6.14 0.86
C ALA A 670 15.95 -6.04 2.39
N LEU A 671 14.88 -6.37 3.11
CA LEU A 671 14.86 -6.38 4.57
C LEU A 671 15.27 -7.75 5.09
N ASP A 672 16.22 -7.78 6.03
CA ASP A 672 16.77 -8.99 6.63
C ASP A 672 16.94 -8.88 8.16
N GLY A 673 17.29 -10.00 8.80
CA GLY A 673 17.53 -10.03 10.25
C GLY A 673 16.28 -9.81 11.10
N PHE A 674 15.11 -10.25 10.62
CA PHE A 674 13.87 -10.12 11.37
C PHE A 674 13.90 -10.90 12.69
N MET A 675 13.62 -10.21 13.79
CA MET A 675 13.43 -10.77 15.12
C MET A 675 12.05 -10.38 15.64
N ILE A 676 11.31 -11.37 16.15
CA ILE A 676 9.95 -11.20 16.67
C ILE A 676 9.96 -11.50 18.16
N GLN A 677 9.40 -10.59 18.96
CA GLN A 677 9.24 -10.73 20.39
C GLN A 677 7.78 -10.50 20.80
N PHE A 678 7.24 -11.40 21.61
CA PHE A 678 5.91 -11.25 22.21
C PHE A 678 6.07 -10.69 23.62
N ASN A 679 5.47 -9.53 23.87
CA ASN A 679 5.48 -8.93 25.20
C ASN A 679 4.57 -9.71 26.16
N LYS A 680 4.74 -9.43 27.46
CA LYS A 680 3.95 -10.06 28.53
C LYS A 680 2.46 -9.86 28.25
N ASN A 681 1.68 -10.94 28.30
CA ASN A 681 0.24 -10.95 28.00
C ASN A 681 -0.53 -11.80 29.01
N THR A 682 -1.86 -11.65 29.04
CA THR A 682 -2.75 -12.34 29.99
C THR A 682 -2.63 -13.87 29.92
N PHE A 683 -2.34 -14.43 28.74
CA PHE A 683 -2.33 -15.87 28.47
C PHE A 683 -0.93 -16.50 28.50
N GLY A 684 0.11 -15.71 28.82
CA GLY A 684 1.49 -16.19 28.87
C GLY A 684 2.05 -16.68 27.52
N LEU A 685 1.52 -16.20 26.39
CA LEU A 685 1.99 -16.59 25.06
C LEU A 685 3.42 -16.10 24.84
N ALA A 686 4.30 -16.99 24.39
CA ALA A 686 5.68 -16.70 24.02
C ALA A 686 6.11 -17.57 22.82
N ALA A 687 7.15 -17.15 22.09
CA ALA A 687 7.71 -17.98 21.02
C ALA A 687 8.26 -19.31 21.59
N ALA A 688 8.02 -20.42 20.89
CA ALA A 688 8.39 -21.76 21.36
C ALA A 688 9.87 -22.12 21.15
N GLY A 689 10.62 -21.34 20.37
CA GLY A 689 12.06 -21.49 20.12
C GLY A 689 12.70 -20.19 19.59
N PRO A 690 14.02 -20.15 19.35
CA PRO A 690 14.66 -19.00 18.70
C PRO A 690 14.02 -18.78 17.33
N SER A 691 13.65 -17.54 17.03
CA SER A 691 13.03 -17.15 15.77
C SER A 691 13.85 -17.70 14.60
N ARG A 692 13.27 -18.66 13.86
CA ARG A 692 13.89 -19.23 12.65
C ARG A 692 14.29 -18.07 11.72
N HIS A 693 15.49 -18.15 11.16
CA HIS A 693 16.05 -17.14 10.28
C HIS A 693 15.05 -16.85 9.15
N ILE A 694 14.48 -15.65 9.17
CA ILE A 694 13.56 -15.19 8.13
C ILE A 694 14.42 -14.91 6.89
N PRO A 695 14.13 -15.54 5.73
CA PRO A 695 14.85 -15.26 4.49
C PRO A 695 14.77 -13.76 4.15
N PRO A 696 15.79 -13.18 3.50
CA PRO A 696 15.74 -11.79 3.06
C PRO A 696 14.54 -11.58 2.11
N THR A 697 13.65 -10.65 2.44
CA THR A 697 12.52 -10.30 1.58
C THR A 697 12.99 -9.34 0.50
N SER A 698 13.20 -9.82 -0.73
CA SER A 698 13.42 -8.96 -1.90
C SER A 698 12.12 -8.24 -2.29
N SER A 699 12.21 -7.18 -3.10
CA SER A 699 11.07 -6.34 -3.46
C SER A 699 9.93 -7.17 -4.07
N ILE A 700 8.72 -6.98 -3.55
CA ILE A 700 7.47 -7.64 -4.01
C ILE A 700 7.44 -9.16 -3.78
N TYR A 701 7.84 -9.63 -2.59
CA TYR A 701 7.56 -11.00 -2.16
C TYR A 701 6.71 -11.03 -0.89
N GLU A 702 5.60 -11.75 -0.96
CA GLU A 702 4.80 -12.19 0.20
C GLU A 702 5.55 -13.32 0.92
N PHE A 703 5.94 -13.10 2.17
CA PHE A 703 6.55 -14.16 2.98
C PHE A 703 5.71 -14.47 4.21
N SER A 704 5.22 -15.70 4.30
CA SER A 704 4.47 -16.18 5.47
C SER A 704 5.37 -16.95 6.44
N ASN A 705 5.49 -16.45 7.65
CA ASN A 705 6.14 -17.11 8.78
C ASN A 705 5.10 -17.71 9.71
N LEU A 706 5.24 -18.99 10.04
CA LEU A 706 4.53 -19.59 11.16
C LEU A 706 5.41 -19.56 12.41
N CYS A 707 5.11 -18.68 13.37
CA CYS A 707 5.75 -18.71 14.68
C CYS A 707 4.92 -19.63 15.61
N SER A 708 5.51 -20.73 16.07
CA SER A 708 4.86 -21.56 17.09
C SER A 708 4.86 -20.83 18.42
N LEU A 709 3.68 -20.69 19.01
CA LEU A 709 3.53 -20.12 20.35
C LEU A 709 3.46 -21.25 21.36
N ARG A 710 4.23 -21.11 22.43
CA ARG A 710 4.04 -21.87 23.66
C ARG A 710 3.32 -20.98 24.68
N SER A 711 2.26 -21.52 25.26
CA SER A 711 1.77 -21.04 26.54
C SER A 711 2.26 -22.03 27.60
N ASP A 712 2.79 -21.52 28.70
CA ASP A 712 3.33 -22.37 29.75
C ASP A 712 2.21 -23.22 30.38
N ARG A 713 2.34 -24.53 30.25
CA ARG A 713 1.38 -25.50 30.79
C ARG A 713 1.65 -25.84 32.27
N GLU A 714 2.81 -25.46 32.81
CA GLU A 714 3.28 -25.90 34.14
C GLU A 714 3.43 -24.76 35.18
N GLY A 715 2.97 -23.54 34.87
CA GLY A 715 2.87 -22.45 35.86
C GLY A 715 4.18 -21.76 36.22
N ASN A 716 5.25 -21.93 35.44
CA ASN A 716 6.49 -21.16 35.54
C ASN A 716 6.33 -19.79 34.85
N SER A 717 5.69 -18.88 35.57
CA SER A 717 5.30 -17.53 35.17
C SER A 717 6.47 -16.61 34.77
N PHE A 718 6.93 -16.67 33.52
CA PHE A 718 7.91 -15.70 32.99
C PHE A 718 7.30 -14.66 32.02
N ASN A 719 6.22 -14.97 31.28
CA ASN A 719 5.62 -14.05 30.28
C ASN A 719 4.16 -13.64 30.53
N VAL A 720 3.64 -13.79 31.76
CA VAL A 720 2.28 -13.37 32.13
C VAL A 720 2.27 -11.92 32.62
N LEU A 721 1.31 -11.11 32.15
CA LEU A 721 1.10 -9.74 32.60
C LEU A 721 0.15 -9.69 33.82
N PRO A 722 0.55 -9.14 34.97
CA PRO A 722 -0.35 -8.94 36.11
C PRO A 722 -1.28 -7.74 35.84
N GLY A 723 -2.60 -7.97 35.82
CA GLY A 723 -3.62 -6.96 35.57
C GLY A 723 -4.96 -7.57 35.15
N PRO A 724 -5.99 -6.74 34.85
CA PRO A 724 -7.26 -7.23 34.32
C PRO A 724 -7.03 -7.95 32.98
N PRO A 725 -7.81 -8.99 32.67
CA PRO A 725 -7.59 -9.78 31.46
C PRO A 725 -7.81 -8.95 30.20
N SER A 726 -6.83 -9.01 29.30
CA SER A 726 -6.85 -8.30 28.02
C SER A 726 -6.75 -9.30 26.88
N SER A 727 -7.55 -9.08 25.83
CA SER A 727 -7.42 -9.80 24.57
C SER A 727 -6.36 -9.22 23.65
N LEU A 728 -5.66 -8.15 24.04
CA LEU A 728 -4.62 -7.53 23.23
C LEU A 728 -3.26 -8.20 23.44
N LEU A 729 -2.65 -8.67 22.35
CA LEU A 729 -1.29 -9.18 22.27
C LEU A 729 -0.38 -8.11 21.68
N GLN A 730 0.58 -7.61 22.45
CA GLN A 730 1.59 -6.70 21.92
C GLN A 730 2.77 -7.49 21.34
N VAL A 731 3.07 -7.25 20.07
CA VAL A 731 4.14 -7.90 19.32
C VAL A 731 5.16 -6.84 18.90
N ALA A 732 6.44 -7.16 19.11
CA ALA A 732 7.56 -6.35 18.67
C ALA A 732 8.29 -7.04 17.52
N VAL A 733 8.53 -6.32 16.42
CA VAL A 733 9.28 -6.81 15.26
C VAL A 733 10.46 -5.88 15.03
N LYS A 734 11.65 -6.44 14.90
CA LYS A 734 12.89 -5.72 14.58
C LYS A 734 13.49 -6.31 13.32
N ASN A 735 14.10 -5.50 12.47
CA ASN A 735 15.02 -5.96 11.42
C ASN A 735 16.37 -5.22 11.56
N ASN A 736 17.32 -5.49 10.67
CA ASN A 736 18.67 -4.88 10.76
C ASN A 736 18.70 -3.40 10.32
N GLN A 737 17.76 -2.97 9.49
CA GLN A 737 17.82 -1.69 8.77
C GLN A 737 16.83 -0.63 9.30
N GLN A 738 15.86 -1.04 10.11
CA GLN A 738 14.76 -0.21 10.63
C GLN A 738 14.66 -0.33 12.16
N PRO A 739 14.06 0.67 12.84
CA PRO A 739 13.81 0.61 14.29
C PRO A 739 12.89 -0.56 14.68
N VAL A 740 12.72 -0.81 15.98
CA VAL A 740 11.79 -1.84 16.48
C VAL A 740 10.35 -1.32 16.36
N TRP A 741 9.49 -2.13 15.79
CA TRP A 741 8.06 -1.83 15.59
C TRP A 741 7.22 -2.55 16.62
N TYR A 742 6.27 -1.84 17.22
CA TYR A 742 5.34 -2.41 18.19
C TYR A 742 3.92 -2.28 17.65
N PHE A 743 3.18 -3.39 17.66
CA PHE A 743 1.78 -3.39 17.28
C PHE A 743 0.96 -4.29 18.21
N ASN A 744 -0.35 -4.05 18.27
CA ASN A 744 -1.27 -4.79 19.13
C ASN A 744 -2.26 -5.59 18.27
N ASP A 745 -2.33 -6.90 18.48
CA ASP A 745 -3.27 -7.80 17.81
C ASP A 745 -4.32 -8.35 18.80
N LYS A 746 -5.53 -8.71 18.32
CA LYS A 746 -6.59 -9.28 19.16
C LYS A 746 -6.50 -10.81 19.18
N ILE A 747 -6.33 -11.38 20.36
CA ILE A 747 -6.33 -12.83 20.61
C ILE A 747 -7.78 -13.35 20.57
N PRO A 748 -8.16 -14.19 19.60
CA PRO A 748 -9.42 -14.90 19.65
C PRO A 748 -9.33 -16.03 20.70
N LEU A 749 -10.10 -15.93 21.79
CA LEU A 749 -10.02 -16.89 22.89
C LEU A 749 -10.33 -18.33 22.45
N GLN A 750 -11.18 -18.53 21.42
CA GLN A 750 -11.47 -19.86 20.88
C GLN A 750 -10.24 -20.62 20.36
N ALA A 751 -9.20 -19.91 19.91
CA ALA A 751 -7.96 -20.55 19.45
C ALA A 751 -7.11 -21.09 20.62
N LEU A 752 -7.33 -20.58 21.83
CA LEU A 752 -6.59 -20.93 23.05
C LEU A 752 -7.26 -22.03 23.90
N LEU A 753 -8.43 -22.54 23.50
CA LEU A 753 -9.14 -23.60 24.22
C LEU A 753 -8.32 -24.91 24.23
N MET A 754 -8.05 -25.45 25.41
CA MET A 754 -7.12 -26.57 25.60
C MET A 754 -7.82 -27.93 25.57
N GLU A 755 -7.13 -28.96 25.05
CA GLU A 755 -7.65 -30.33 24.94
C GLU A 755 -7.82 -31.02 26.31
N ASP A 756 -7.04 -30.60 27.31
CA ASP A 756 -7.16 -31.07 28.70
C ASP A 756 -8.31 -30.38 29.47
N GLY A 757 -9.19 -29.66 28.77
CA GLY A 757 -10.41 -29.06 29.33
C GLY A 757 -11.59 -30.02 29.48
N LYS A 758 -11.44 -31.29 29.09
CA LYS A 758 -12.48 -32.30 29.20
C LYS A 758 -12.66 -32.74 30.66
N MET A 759 -13.88 -32.59 31.19
CA MET A 759 -14.21 -32.98 32.56
C MET A 759 -15.25 -34.10 32.59
N GLU A 760 -15.06 -35.05 33.51
CA GLU A 760 -16.10 -36.04 33.82
C GLU A 760 -17.21 -35.42 34.69
N ARG A 761 -18.41 -36.00 34.61
CA ARG A 761 -19.60 -35.48 35.31
C ARG A 761 -19.41 -35.32 36.82
N GLN A 762 -18.70 -36.24 37.46
CA GLN A 762 -18.43 -36.17 38.91
C GLN A 762 -17.49 -35.00 39.25
N SER A 763 -16.39 -34.87 38.51
CA SER A 763 -15.43 -33.76 38.66
C SER A 763 -16.06 -32.39 38.37
N PHE A 764 -16.95 -32.31 37.36
CA PHE A 764 -17.70 -31.09 37.06
C PHE A 764 -18.57 -30.65 38.23
N LEU A 765 -19.33 -31.58 38.85
CA LEU A 765 -20.21 -31.27 39.97
C LEU A 765 -19.45 -30.89 41.23
N GLU A 766 -18.32 -31.55 41.51
CA GLU A 766 -17.43 -31.20 42.63
C GLU A 766 -16.84 -29.80 42.45
N THR A 767 -16.33 -29.49 41.25
CA THR A 767 -15.77 -28.18 40.92
C THR A 767 -16.85 -27.09 40.94
N TRP A 768 -18.04 -27.34 40.39
CA TRP A 768 -19.16 -26.40 40.39
C TRP A 768 -19.60 -25.99 41.81
N LYS A 769 -19.61 -26.96 42.74
CA LYS A 769 -19.95 -26.73 44.16
C LYS A 769 -18.84 -26.03 44.93
N SER A 770 -17.58 -26.24 44.56
CA SER A 770 -16.44 -25.61 45.21
C SER A 770 -16.32 -24.11 44.91
N LEU A 771 -16.86 -23.64 43.78
CA LEU A 771 -16.80 -22.23 43.38
C LEU A 771 -17.95 -21.42 44.00
N PRO A 772 -17.69 -20.22 44.55
CA PRO A 772 -18.73 -19.33 45.06
C PRO A 772 -19.73 -18.91 43.98
N ASP A 773 -20.98 -18.65 44.34
CA ASP A 773 -22.00 -18.19 43.37
C ASP A 773 -21.73 -16.79 42.81
N ALA A 774 -20.91 -15.98 43.51
CA ALA A 774 -20.41 -14.70 43.00
C ALA A 774 -19.51 -14.83 41.75
N ASN A 775 -19.03 -16.03 41.45
CA ASN A 775 -18.20 -16.32 40.29
C ASN A 775 -19.01 -16.79 39.06
N GLU A 776 -20.34 -16.86 39.19
CA GLU A 776 -21.24 -17.18 38.09
C GLU A 776 -21.67 -15.89 37.37
N VAL A 777 -21.36 -15.80 36.08
CA VAL A 777 -21.76 -14.68 35.22
C VAL A 777 -22.63 -15.24 34.11
N ALA A 778 -23.73 -14.55 33.78
CA ALA A 778 -24.63 -14.94 32.68
C ALA A 778 -24.80 -13.80 31.68
N LYS A 779 -24.83 -14.15 30.39
CA LYS A 779 -25.07 -13.22 29.28
C LYS A 779 -26.01 -13.86 28.25
N GLU A 780 -26.93 -13.08 27.72
CA GLU A 780 -27.75 -13.49 26.57
C GLU A 780 -27.01 -13.20 25.28
N LEU A 781 -26.97 -14.20 24.38
CA LEU A 781 -26.34 -14.14 23.07
C LEU A 781 -27.46 -14.07 22.01
N PRO A 782 -27.91 -12.86 21.61
CA PRO A 782 -29.08 -12.69 20.75
C PRO A 782 -28.83 -13.16 19.30
N SER A 783 -27.58 -13.17 18.86
CA SER A 783 -27.18 -13.55 17.50
C SER A 783 -26.93 -15.05 17.30
N ALA A 784 -26.98 -15.86 18.38
CA ALA A 784 -26.73 -17.30 18.35
C ALA A 784 -28.04 -18.10 18.19
N VAL A 785 -28.02 -19.14 17.35
CA VAL A 785 -29.16 -20.05 17.12
C VAL A 785 -28.74 -21.50 17.28
N LEU A 786 -29.41 -22.24 18.16
CA LEU A 786 -29.17 -23.66 18.36
C LEU A 786 -30.10 -24.47 17.43
N GLN A 787 -29.61 -24.87 16.26
CA GLN A 787 -30.40 -25.63 15.28
C GLN A 787 -30.64 -27.10 15.70
N SER A 788 -29.57 -27.79 16.13
CA SER A 788 -29.63 -29.18 16.64
C SER A 788 -28.67 -29.34 17.81
N VAL A 789 -29.11 -30.01 18.88
CA VAL A 789 -28.29 -30.22 20.08
C VAL A 789 -27.07 -31.08 19.77
N ASP A 790 -27.23 -32.16 19.01
CA ASP A 790 -26.11 -33.08 18.71
C ASP A 790 -25.09 -32.40 17.79
N GLY A 791 -25.56 -31.64 16.79
CA GLY A 791 -24.68 -30.87 15.90
C GLY A 791 -23.94 -29.73 16.61
N THR A 792 -24.57 -29.07 17.60
CA THR A 792 -23.91 -28.06 18.43
C THR A 792 -22.86 -28.69 19.35
N VAL A 793 -23.12 -29.86 19.92
CA VAL A 793 -22.14 -30.58 20.74
C VAL A 793 -20.92 -31.01 19.91
N GLU A 794 -21.11 -31.52 18.70
CA GLU A 794 -20.01 -31.87 17.79
C GLU A 794 -19.17 -30.66 17.38
N ARG A 795 -19.82 -29.53 17.04
CA ARG A 795 -19.14 -28.28 16.68
C ARG A 795 -18.32 -27.71 17.84
N LEU A 796 -18.89 -27.71 19.04
CA LEU A 796 -18.22 -27.24 20.25
C LEU A 796 -17.05 -28.16 20.64
N ALA A 797 -17.20 -29.48 20.49
CA ALA A 797 -16.13 -30.44 20.73
C ALA A 797 -14.94 -30.23 19.78
N ALA A 798 -15.19 -29.89 18.51
CA ALA A 798 -14.14 -29.55 17.55
C ALA A 798 -13.34 -28.29 17.94
N ALA A 799 -13.92 -27.41 18.76
CA ALA A 799 -13.27 -26.21 19.30
C ALA A 799 -12.74 -26.39 20.74
N ASN A 800 -12.65 -27.64 21.26
CA ASN A 800 -12.23 -27.96 22.63
C ASN A 800 -13.16 -27.43 23.73
N VAL A 801 -14.47 -27.36 23.46
CA VAL A 801 -15.52 -27.16 24.47
C VAL A 801 -16.29 -28.49 24.61
N PHE A 802 -16.18 -29.12 25.77
CA PHE A 802 -16.58 -30.51 25.95
C PHE A 802 -17.93 -30.66 26.63
N PHE A 803 -18.79 -31.52 26.09
CA PHE A 803 -20.08 -31.86 26.68
C PHE A 803 -19.96 -32.74 27.92
N VAL A 804 -20.70 -32.37 28.97
CA VAL A 804 -20.73 -33.08 30.25
C VAL A 804 -22.10 -33.72 30.49
N ALA A 805 -23.18 -32.94 30.37
CA ALA A 805 -24.53 -33.42 30.63
C ALA A 805 -25.59 -32.57 29.93
N LYS A 806 -26.77 -33.16 29.69
CA LYS A 806 -27.95 -32.48 29.17
C LYS A 806 -29.11 -32.61 30.15
N ARG A 807 -29.91 -31.55 30.28
CA ARG A 807 -31.18 -31.55 30.99
C ARG A 807 -32.24 -30.86 30.12
N LYS A 808 -33.48 -31.34 30.17
CA LYS A 808 -34.63 -30.62 29.60
C LYS A 808 -35.31 -29.80 30.68
N ASN A 809 -35.59 -28.53 30.39
CA ASN A 809 -36.36 -27.64 31.25
C ASN A 809 -37.51 -27.01 30.43
N GLY A 810 -38.67 -27.67 30.43
CA GLY A 810 -39.79 -27.30 29.56
C GLY A 810 -39.43 -27.45 28.07
N ASN A 811 -39.67 -26.39 27.28
CA ASN A 811 -39.33 -26.33 25.85
C ASN A 811 -37.87 -25.90 25.58
N LYS A 812 -37.04 -25.72 26.61
CA LYS A 812 -35.62 -25.34 26.48
C LYS A 812 -34.71 -26.52 26.82
N ASP A 813 -33.69 -26.71 26.00
CA ASP A 813 -32.59 -27.63 26.28
C ASP A 813 -31.50 -26.88 27.08
N VAL A 814 -31.01 -27.53 28.14
CA VAL A 814 -29.93 -27.04 28.99
C VAL A 814 -28.74 -27.96 28.84
N LEU A 815 -27.61 -27.42 28.38
CA LEU A 815 -26.36 -28.16 28.15
C LEU A 815 -25.29 -27.70 29.15
N TYR A 816 -24.66 -28.66 29.80
CA TYR A 816 -23.51 -28.45 30.67
C TYR A 816 -22.23 -28.79 29.90
N LEU A 817 -21.31 -27.83 29.80
CA LEU A 817 -20.06 -27.94 29.07
C LEU A 817 -18.86 -27.56 29.94
N SER A 818 -17.69 -28.11 29.66
CA SER A 818 -16.42 -27.71 30.28
C SER A 818 -15.42 -27.23 29.23
N ALA A 819 -14.65 -26.20 29.58
CA ALA A 819 -13.57 -25.67 28.77
C ALA A 819 -12.41 -25.22 29.66
N LYS A 820 -11.20 -25.19 29.11
CA LYS A 820 -9.99 -24.73 29.82
C LYS A 820 -9.14 -23.87 28.91
N VAL A 821 -8.56 -22.80 29.45
CA VAL A 821 -7.62 -21.91 28.73
C VAL A 821 -6.33 -21.71 29.54
N PRO A 822 -5.21 -21.33 28.91
CA PRO A 822 -3.99 -21.04 29.64
C PRO A 822 -4.09 -19.78 30.51
N PRO A 823 -3.38 -19.70 31.67
CA PRO A 823 -2.50 -20.70 32.26
C PRO A 823 -3.27 -21.66 33.22
N SER A 824 -4.25 -22.41 32.70
CA SER A 824 -5.13 -23.36 33.43
C SER A 824 -6.38 -22.77 34.10
N VAL A 825 -7.00 -21.75 33.49
CA VAL A 825 -8.32 -21.26 33.91
C VAL A 825 -9.41 -22.17 33.36
N ILE A 826 -10.26 -22.71 34.25
CA ILE A 826 -11.37 -23.60 33.91
C ILE A 826 -12.67 -22.78 33.79
N PHE A 827 -13.49 -23.12 32.80
CA PHE A 827 -14.83 -22.60 32.61
C PHE A 827 -15.84 -23.75 32.70
N LEU A 828 -16.81 -23.60 33.60
CA LEU A 828 -17.97 -24.46 33.70
C LEU A 828 -19.15 -23.70 33.09
N VAL A 829 -19.75 -24.25 32.04
CA VAL A 829 -20.70 -23.52 31.20
C VAL A 829 -22.07 -24.19 31.25
N GLU A 830 -23.11 -23.39 31.41
CA GLU A 830 -24.51 -23.77 31.23
C GLU A 830 -25.08 -22.99 30.03
N LEU A 831 -25.42 -23.69 28.95
CA LEU A 831 -26.13 -23.12 27.81
C LEU A 831 -27.60 -23.49 27.88
N THR A 832 -28.47 -22.49 27.83
CA THR A 832 -29.92 -22.67 27.80
C THR A 832 -30.49 -22.05 26.52
N ALA A 833 -31.10 -22.88 25.67
CA ALA A 833 -31.70 -22.42 24.40
C ALA A 833 -32.94 -23.24 24.03
N ALA A 834 -33.83 -22.66 23.24
CA ALA A 834 -34.88 -23.40 22.54
C ALA A 834 -34.41 -23.72 21.12
N ALA A 835 -34.57 -24.98 20.68
CA ALA A 835 -34.10 -25.38 19.36
C ALA A 835 -34.81 -24.56 18.25
N GLY A 836 -34.03 -24.02 17.31
CA GLY A 836 -34.52 -23.23 16.18
C GLY A 836 -34.94 -21.79 16.49
N VAL A 837 -34.80 -21.31 17.74
CA VAL A 837 -35.13 -19.92 18.13
C VAL A 837 -33.84 -19.12 18.37
N PRO A 838 -33.71 -17.90 17.82
CA PRO A 838 -32.59 -17.02 18.12
C PRO A 838 -32.60 -16.56 19.57
N GLY A 839 -31.41 -16.57 20.19
CA GLY A 839 -31.22 -16.19 21.59
C GLY A 839 -30.81 -17.37 22.47
N VAL A 840 -29.50 -17.48 22.74
CA VAL A 840 -28.93 -18.47 23.65
C VAL A 840 -28.53 -17.78 24.95
N LYS A 841 -29.02 -18.28 26.09
CA LYS A 841 -28.52 -17.82 27.41
C LYS A 841 -27.29 -18.64 27.78
N CYS A 842 -26.15 -17.98 27.95
CA CYS A 842 -24.89 -18.61 28.37
C CYS A 842 -24.56 -18.16 29.80
N ALA A 843 -24.46 -19.11 30.72
CA ALA A 843 -23.96 -18.87 32.08
C ALA A 843 -22.63 -19.59 32.26
N VAL A 844 -21.66 -18.92 32.88
CA VAL A 844 -20.30 -19.41 33.05
C VAL A 844 -19.87 -19.22 34.49
N LYS A 845 -19.38 -20.29 35.12
CA LYS A 845 -18.78 -20.28 36.45
C LYS A 845 -17.29 -20.60 36.33
N THR A 846 -16.45 -19.69 36.81
CA THR A 846 -14.98 -19.79 36.67
C THR A 846 -14.26 -19.21 37.89
N PRO A 847 -13.07 -19.72 38.28
CA PRO A 847 -12.28 -19.12 39.35
C PRO A 847 -11.94 -17.63 39.12
N ASN A 848 -11.91 -17.18 37.85
CA ASN A 848 -11.58 -15.81 37.48
C ASN A 848 -12.73 -15.16 36.69
N PRO A 849 -13.72 -14.55 37.36
CA PRO A 849 -14.95 -14.05 36.72
C PRO A 849 -14.69 -12.94 35.69
N GLU A 850 -13.57 -12.23 35.78
CA GLU A 850 -13.16 -11.20 34.82
C GLU A 850 -12.93 -11.77 33.40
N MET A 851 -12.58 -13.07 33.30
CA MET A 851 -12.39 -13.76 32.02
C MET A 851 -13.70 -14.10 31.30
N SER A 852 -14.84 -14.02 31.99
CA SER A 852 -16.14 -14.46 31.45
C SER A 852 -16.57 -13.65 30.23
N LEU A 853 -16.22 -12.37 30.17
CA LEU A 853 -16.52 -11.50 29.03
C LEU A 853 -15.85 -11.98 27.74
N LEU A 854 -14.57 -12.36 27.82
CA LEU A 854 -13.81 -12.90 26.69
C LEU A 854 -14.35 -14.27 26.27
N PHE A 855 -14.81 -15.07 27.24
CA PHE A 855 -15.42 -16.37 26.97
C PHE A 855 -16.79 -16.23 26.27
N PHE A 856 -17.60 -15.24 26.63
CA PHE A 856 -18.86 -14.99 25.92
C PHE A 856 -18.64 -14.57 24.47
N GLU A 857 -17.62 -13.75 24.16
CA GLU A 857 -17.26 -13.42 22.77
C GLU A 857 -16.89 -14.67 21.96
N ALA A 858 -16.12 -15.59 22.55
CA ALA A 858 -15.76 -16.85 21.92
C ALA A 858 -16.97 -17.76 21.70
N MET A 859 -17.86 -17.88 22.69
CA MET A 859 -19.08 -18.68 22.57
C MET A 859 -20.04 -18.10 21.53
N GLU A 860 -20.15 -16.79 21.42
CA GLU A 860 -20.95 -16.14 20.38
C GLU A 860 -20.37 -16.39 18.98
N ALA A 861 -19.04 -16.39 18.82
CA ALA A 861 -18.39 -16.75 17.56
C ALA A 861 -18.55 -18.23 17.18
N LEU A 862 -18.55 -19.15 18.15
CA LEU A 862 -18.71 -20.60 17.93
C LEU A 862 -20.16 -21.02 17.67
N LEU A 863 -21.13 -20.25 18.16
CA LEU A 863 -22.57 -20.53 18.04
C LEU A 863 -23.27 -19.75 16.91
N LYS A 864 -22.56 -18.83 16.25
CA LYS A 864 -22.90 -18.38 14.89
C LYS A 864 -22.63 -19.51 13.90
#